data_AF-A0A0M2LMA1-F1
#
_entry.id   AF-A0A0M2LMA1-F1
#
_cell.length_a   1.000
_cell.length_b   1.000
_cell.length_c   1.000
_cell.angle_alpha   90.00
_cell.angle_beta   90.00
_cell.angle_gamma   90.00
#
_symmetry.space_group_name_H-M   'P 1'
#
loop_
_entity.id
_entity.type
_entity.pdbx_description
1 polymer ?
#
loop_
_entity_poly.entity_id
_entity_poly.type
_entity_poly.pdbx_seq_one_letter_code
_entity_poly.pdbx_strand_id
1 'polypeptide(L)'
;MLSITLPDGSVREVPPGSTPADIAAAIGPGLAKAAIAARVDGELRDINRPFEGSSHLALVTNRDEADALELARHDYAHVLAEAVQELFPGTQITFGPSTDDGFYYDFAAPADHGPFTEEDLPLIEERMRKIIAADKPLRREVWTREQLIERWKQQGETFKAEWAAELPEDEELTVYWSGGDWLDMCRGPHLASTGKLDPQAFKLTRVSGAYWRGDQKNAMLSRIYGTGWLNKKQLDAHLHMLEEAAKRDHRKIGQEMDLFHLQQEAHGSVFWHPKGYMIWRQLEAYMRRRLDMGGYEEVKTPQVMDARQWERSGHWGKYRENMFVIPDEVPNIEDEGALVSEDADWMALKPMNCPAHVLIFRQGIKSYRDLPIRMAEFGCCHRNEPHGALHGIMRVRQFTQDDAHIFVREDQLVEEVAKFIDLLDAVYKDLGFEKYAIKLALRPEKRFGSEEMWDWSEQSLRDAVAATGRNTPEYGWEELEGEGAFYAPKLEFHLTDAIGRTWQVGTIQTDTVLPKRLDASYIGEDGERHRPIMLHRAILGSFERFIGILIEHHAGRFPLWLSPVQAVVATIVSEADDYAHVVRDRLAAAGLRVETDLRNEKINYKVREHSLAKVPALLVVGKREAEEGTVAVRRLGSQGQEIVSLDEIVARLVKEATPPDLV
;
A
#
# COMPACT_ATOMS: atom_id res chain seq x y z
N MET A 1 17.46 11.89 -48.23
CA MET A 1 17.17 10.58 -47.61
C MET A 1 17.48 10.72 -46.13
N LEU A 2 16.69 10.09 -45.28
CA LEU A 2 16.91 9.99 -43.84
C LEU A 2 17.43 8.58 -43.57
N SER A 3 18.46 8.48 -42.72
CA SER A 3 19.02 7.20 -42.28
C SER A 3 18.35 6.78 -40.98
N ILE A 4 17.56 5.71 -41.02
CA ILE A 4 16.85 5.18 -39.85
C ILE A 4 17.54 3.89 -39.38
N THR A 5 18.07 3.92 -38.16
CA THR A 5 18.78 2.78 -37.56
C THR A 5 17.82 1.93 -36.74
N LEU A 6 17.75 0.62 -37.03
CA LEU A 6 16.92 -0.34 -36.33
C LEU A 6 17.68 -1.00 -35.14
N PRO A 7 16.99 -1.69 -34.22
CA PRO A 7 17.63 -2.25 -33.02
C PRO A 7 18.67 -3.34 -33.31
N ASP A 8 18.61 -3.98 -34.47
CA ASP A 8 19.59 -4.97 -34.94
C ASP A 8 20.85 -4.32 -35.56
N GLY A 9 20.94 -2.99 -35.55
CA GLY A 9 22.02 -2.21 -36.14
C GLY A 9 21.90 -2.01 -37.65
N SER A 10 20.86 -2.55 -38.30
CA SER A 10 20.62 -2.32 -39.72
C SER A 10 20.11 -0.89 -39.97
N VAL A 11 20.49 -0.31 -41.10
CA VAL A 11 20.12 1.06 -41.49
C VAL A 11 19.20 1.01 -42.70
N ARG A 12 18.12 1.79 -42.66
CA ARG A 12 17.15 1.96 -43.75
C ARG A 12 17.18 3.41 -44.23
N GLU A 13 17.38 3.59 -45.53
CA GLU A 13 17.30 4.89 -46.17
C GLU A 13 15.87 5.15 -46.66
N VAL A 14 15.25 6.23 -46.17
CA VAL A 14 13.87 6.60 -46.52
C VAL A 14 13.74 8.06 -46.97
N PRO A 15 12.74 8.39 -47.80
CA PRO A 15 12.50 9.79 -48.15
C PRO A 15 12.01 10.61 -46.94
N PRO A 16 12.24 11.95 -46.92
CA PRO A 16 11.61 12.83 -45.94
C PRO A 16 10.09 12.68 -45.95
N GLY A 17 9.46 12.72 -44.78
CA GLY A 17 8.03 12.49 -44.62
C GLY A 17 7.63 11.03 -44.37
N SER A 18 8.56 10.08 -44.49
CA SER A 18 8.32 8.70 -44.04
C SER A 18 8.05 8.62 -42.55
N THR A 19 7.25 7.63 -42.17
CA THR A 19 6.78 7.39 -40.80
C THR A 19 7.30 6.05 -40.26
N PRO A 20 7.27 5.83 -38.93
CA PRO A 20 7.49 4.50 -38.36
C PRO A 20 6.57 3.43 -38.95
N ALA A 21 5.32 3.77 -39.28
CA ALA A 21 4.38 2.86 -39.93
C ALA A 21 4.86 2.40 -41.31
N ASP A 22 5.45 3.29 -42.10
CA ASP A 22 6.03 2.94 -43.41
C ASP A 22 7.19 1.94 -43.27
N ILE A 23 8.05 2.14 -42.26
CA ILE A 23 9.14 1.21 -41.95
C ILE A 23 8.59 -0.16 -41.52
N ALA A 24 7.59 -0.18 -40.63
CA ALA A 24 6.95 -1.41 -40.18
C ALA A 24 6.35 -2.20 -41.37
N ALA A 25 5.69 -1.49 -42.31
CA ALA A 25 5.15 -2.06 -43.54
C ALA A 25 6.23 -2.60 -44.49
N ALA A 26 7.36 -1.89 -44.61
CA ALA A 26 8.49 -2.33 -45.42
C ALA A 26 9.18 -3.59 -44.85
N ILE A 27 9.20 -3.76 -43.53
CA ILE A 27 9.74 -4.97 -42.88
C ILE A 27 8.80 -6.16 -43.08
N GLY A 28 7.49 -5.98 -42.89
CA GLY A 28 6.52 -7.01 -43.24
C GLY A 28 5.11 -6.75 -42.71
N PRO A 29 4.09 -7.35 -43.35
CA PRO A 29 2.68 -7.10 -43.04
C PRO A 29 2.29 -7.49 -41.62
N GLY A 30 2.92 -8.51 -41.05
CA GLY A 30 2.69 -8.92 -39.65
C GLY A 30 3.15 -7.86 -38.65
N LEU A 31 4.31 -7.25 -38.89
CA LEU A 31 4.85 -6.21 -38.01
C LEU A 31 4.09 -4.90 -38.17
N ALA A 32 3.72 -4.51 -39.40
CA ALA A 32 2.84 -3.36 -39.63
C ALA A 32 1.49 -3.47 -38.91
N LYS A 33 0.92 -4.68 -38.81
CA LYS A 33 -0.31 -4.90 -38.06
C LYS A 33 -0.09 -4.83 -36.54
N ALA A 34 1.05 -5.32 -36.06
CA ALA A 34 1.37 -5.43 -34.63
C ALA A 34 1.92 -4.14 -34.01
N ALA A 35 2.52 -3.26 -34.81
CA ALA A 35 3.09 -2.02 -34.34
C ALA A 35 1.99 -1.02 -33.98
N ILE A 36 2.07 -0.46 -32.77
CA ILE A 36 1.08 0.46 -32.21
C ILE A 36 1.65 1.87 -32.02
N ALA A 37 2.95 1.98 -31.78
CA ALA A 37 3.70 3.22 -31.61
C ALA A 37 5.18 2.97 -31.95
N ALA A 38 6.01 3.98 -31.79
CA ALA A 38 7.45 3.87 -32.02
C ALA A 38 8.26 4.68 -31.01
N ARG A 39 9.42 4.17 -30.61
CA ARG A 39 10.46 4.95 -29.95
C ARG A 39 11.42 5.49 -30.99
N VAL A 40 11.51 6.81 -31.08
CA VAL A 40 12.43 7.53 -31.96
C VAL A 40 13.43 8.27 -31.08
N ASP A 41 14.70 7.87 -31.15
CA ASP A 41 15.77 8.39 -30.29
C ASP A 41 15.44 8.30 -28.79
N GLY A 42 14.74 7.23 -28.41
CA GLY A 42 14.30 6.95 -27.03
C GLY A 42 12.93 7.51 -26.66
N GLU A 43 12.40 8.49 -27.40
CA GLU A 43 11.09 9.11 -27.14
C GLU A 43 9.95 8.31 -27.76
N LEU A 44 8.92 7.98 -26.97
CA LEU A 44 7.71 7.32 -27.48
C LEU A 44 6.86 8.30 -28.29
N ARG A 45 6.52 7.93 -29.53
CA ARG A 45 5.82 8.78 -30.50
C ARG A 45 4.76 7.98 -31.27
N ASP A 46 3.80 8.69 -31.86
CA ASP A 46 2.76 8.11 -32.71
C ASP A 46 3.37 7.39 -33.91
N ILE A 47 2.81 6.23 -34.28
CA ILE A 47 3.32 5.42 -35.39
C ILE A 47 3.25 6.16 -36.75
N ASN A 48 2.35 7.14 -36.86
CA ASN A 48 2.14 7.92 -38.08
C ASN A 48 2.85 9.29 -38.06
N ARG A 49 3.63 9.62 -37.01
CA ARG A 49 4.39 10.87 -36.96
C ARG A 49 5.61 10.76 -37.89
N PRO A 50 5.78 11.66 -38.88
CA PRO A 50 6.93 11.63 -39.77
C PRO A 50 8.27 11.83 -39.03
N PHE A 51 9.33 11.23 -39.56
CA PHE A 51 10.69 11.51 -39.08
C PHE A 51 11.11 12.93 -39.45
N GLU A 52 11.66 13.66 -38.48
CA GLU A 52 12.22 15.02 -38.66
C GLU A 52 13.69 14.98 -39.10
N GLY A 53 14.38 13.86 -38.86
CA GLY A 53 15.79 13.67 -39.13
C GLY A 53 16.17 12.19 -39.22
N SER A 54 17.47 11.93 -39.29
CA SER A 54 18.02 10.57 -39.16
C SER A 54 18.01 10.19 -37.68
N SER A 55 17.49 9.01 -37.36
CA SER A 55 17.13 8.63 -35.99
C SER A 55 17.29 7.13 -35.73
N HIS A 56 17.33 6.75 -34.47
CA HIS A 56 17.17 5.38 -34.01
C HIS A 56 15.69 5.05 -33.81
N LEU A 57 15.22 3.96 -34.43
CA LEU A 57 13.83 3.50 -34.36
C LEU A 57 13.74 2.16 -33.61
N ALA A 58 12.85 2.09 -32.64
CA ALA A 58 12.33 0.82 -32.12
C ALA A 58 10.80 0.83 -32.22
N LEU A 59 10.23 -0.17 -32.88
CA LEU A 59 8.77 -0.30 -33.01
C LEU A 59 8.20 -0.90 -31.73
N VAL A 60 7.14 -0.27 -31.22
CA VAL A 60 6.42 -0.72 -30.02
C VAL A 60 5.21 -1.53 -30.44
N THR A 61 5.00 -2.66 -29.77
CA THR A 61 3.92 -3.62 -30.03
C THR A 61 3.22 -3.98 -28.72
N ASN A 62 2.16 -4.80 -28.80
CA ASN A 62 1.51 -5.34 -27.59
C ASN A 62 2.42 -6.24 -26.73
N ARG A 63 3.63 -6.58 -27.18
CA ARG A 63 4.63 -7.29 -26.36
C ARG A 63 5.34 -6.37 -25.38
N ASP A 64 5.37 -5.08 -25.69
CA ASP A 64 5.90 -4.01 -24.87
C ASP A 64 4.77 -3.56 -23.93
N GLU A 65 4.38 -4.46 -23.01
CA GLU A 65 3.09 -4.40 -22.32
C GLU A 65 2.86 -3.10 -21.53
N ALA A 66 3.91 -2.55 -20.91
CA ALA A 66 3.83 -1.29 -20.18
C ALA A 66 3.43 -0.11 -21.09
N ASP A 67 4.17 0.09 -22.19
CA ASP A 67 3.88 1.15 -23.17
C ASP A 67 2.51 0.95 -23.82
N ALA A 68 2.19 -0.31 -24.16
CA ALA A 68 0.93 -0.64 -24.81
C ALA A 68 -0.28 -0.35 -23.89
N LEU A 69 -0.17 -0.67 -22.58
CA LEU A 69 -1.24 -0.41 -21.62
C LEU A 69 -1.42 1.09 -21.38
N GLU A 70 -0.33 1.84 -21.24
CA GLU A 70 -0.37 3.29 -21.07
C GLU A 70 -1.07 3.96 -22.26
N LEU A 71 -0.66 3.62 -23.49
CA LEU A 71 -1.28 4.10 -24.73
C LEU A 71 -2.78 3.73 -24.78
N ALA A 72 -3.12 2.47 -24.55
CA ALA A 72 -4.51 2.01 -24.62
C ALA A 72 -5.40 2.74 -23.61
N ARG A 73 -4.93 2.92 -22.37
CA ARG A 73 -5.66 3.62 -21.31
C ARG A 73 -5.83 5.10 -21.61
N HIS A 74 -4.82 5.74 -22.16
CA HIS A 74 -4.89 7.12 -22.58
C HIS A 74 -5.92 7.32 -23.72
N ASP A 75 -5.92 6.44 -24.71
CA ASP A 75 -6.92 6.44 -25.78
C ASP A 75 -8.33 6.12 -25.27
N TYR A 76 -8.50 5.20 -24.29
CA TYR A 76 -9.79 4.99 -23.64
C TYR A 76 -10.30 6.25 -22.92
N ALA A 77 -9.42 7.06 -22.34
CA ALA A 77 -9.79 8.34 -21.74
C ALA A 77 -10.33 9.32 -22.80
N HIS A 78 -9.68 9.41 -23.97
CA HIS A 78 -10.17 10.23 -25.08
C HIS A 78 -11.51 9.73 -25.63
N VAL A 79 -11.66 8.43 -25.80
CA VAL A 79 -12.93 7.81 -26.21
C VAL A 79 -14.03 8.07 -25.19
N LEU A 80 -13.70 8.07 -23.89
CA LEU A 80 -14.63 8.44 -22.81
C LEU A 80 -15.06 9.91 -22.96
N ALA A 81 -14.12 10.83 -23.17
CA ALA A 81 -14.42 12.25 -23.35
C ALA A 81 -15.32 12.50 -24.56
N GLU A 82 -14.99 11.90 -25.70
CA GLU A 82 -15.80 11.95 -26.92
C GLU A 82 -17.21 11.38 -26.69
N ALA A 83 -17.31 10.21 -26.05
CA ALA A 83 -18.59 9.57 -25.76
C ALA A 83 -19.50 10.44 -24.88
N VAL A 84 -18.94 11.06 -23.84
CA VAL A 84 -19.69 11.92 -22.92
C VAL A 84 -20.17 13.17 -23.65
N GLN A 85 -19.33 13.83 -24.44
CA GLN A 85 -19.74 15.05 -25.16
C GLN A 85 -20.78 14.77 -26.26
N GLU A 86 -20.72 13.61 -26.92
CA GLU A 86 -21.74 13.21 -27.89
C GLU A 86 -23.08 12.85 -27.24
N LEU A 87 -23.08 12.23 -26.05
CA LEU A 87 -24.29 11.88 -25.31
C LEU A 87 -24.92 13.07 -24.58
N PHE A 88 -24.09 13.97 -24.07
CA PHE A 88 -24.48 15.10 -23.22
C PHE A 88 -23.92 16.40 -23.79
N PRO A 89 -24.52 16.96 -24.87
CA PRO A 89 -24.06 18.19 -25.49
C PRO A 89 -24.00 19.35 -24.49
N GLY A 90 -22.92 20.13 -24.54
CA GLY A 90 -22.64 21.21 -23.58
C GLY A 90 -21.81 20.77 -22.37
N THR A 91 -21.47 19.49 -22.25
CA THR A 91 -20.43 19.03 -21.32
C THR A 91 -19.08 19.63 -21.70
N GLN A 92 -18.40 20.23 -20.73
CA GLN A 92 -17.01 20.67 -20.91
C GLN A 92 -16.04 19.62 -20.38
N ILE A 93 -14.92 19.45 -21.07
CA ILE A 93 -13.88 18.48 -20.72
C ILE A 93 -12.66 19.19 -20.16
N THR A 94 -11.94 18.52 -19.27
CA THR A 94 -10.77 19.10 -18.61
C THR A 94 -9.53 18.20 -18.73
N PHE A 95 -9.18 17.44 -17.69
CA PHE A 95 -8.03 16.54 -17.65
C PHE A 95 -8.48 15.08 -17.70
N GLY A 96 -7.77 14.25 -18.47
CA GLY A 96 -8.00 12.81 -18.51
C GLY A 96 -6.74 11.97 -18.71
N PRO A 97 -5.93 11.79 -17.66
CA PRO A 97 -4.72 10.97 -17.74
C PRO A 97 -5.05 9.47 -17.67
N SER A 98 -4.11 8.65 -18.14
CA SER A 98 -4.01 7.25 -17.76
C SER A 98 -3.55 7.11 -16.31
N THR A 99 -3.84 5.96 -15.71
CA THR A 99 -3.36 5.53 -14.38
C THR A 99 -2.74 4.13 -14.49
N ASP A 100 -2.08 3.69 -13.43
CA ASP A 100 -1.42 2.37 -13.35
C ASP A 100 -2.34 1.18 -13.63
N ASP A 101 -3.65 1.34 -13.39
CA ASP A 101 -4.68 0.33 -13.56
C ASP A 101 -5.85 0.77 -14.44
N GLY A 102 -5.79 1.97 -15.04
CA GLY A 102 -6.94 2.53 -15.73
C GLY A 102 -6.75 3.94 -16.27
N PHE A 103 -7.80 4.74 -16.16
CA PHE A 103 -7.87 6.12 -16.60
C PHE A 103 -9.02 6.84 -15.89
N TYR A 104 -9.01 8.17 -15.93
CA TYR A 104 -10.20 8.94 -15.57
C TYR A 104 -10.34 10.13 -16.52
N TYR A 105 -11.50 10.78 -16.49
CA TYR A 105 -11.68 12.08 -17.12
C TYR A 105 -12.59 12.97 -16.25
N ASP A 106 -12.22 14.23 -16.11
CA ASP A 106 -12.95 15.25 -15.37
C ASP A 106 -13.87 16.08 -16.29
N PHE A 107 -15.15 16.13 -15.94
CA PHE A 107 -16.21 16.78 -16.71
C PHE A 107 -16.92 17.86 -15.92
N ALA A 108 -17.21 18.99 -16.56
CA ALA A 108 -18.26 19.89 -16.11
C ALA A 108 -19.56 19.50 -16.84
N ALA A 109 -20.45 18.84 -16.12
CA ALA A 109 -21.72 18.38 -16.66
C ALA A 109 -22.61 19.57 -17.08
N PRO A 110 -23.45 19.40 -18.12
CA PRO A 110 -24.32 20.47 -18.58
C PRO A 110 -25.42 20.73 -17.54
N ALA A 111 -25.89 21.98 -17.49
CA ALA A 111 -26.76 22.46 -16.41
C ALA A 111 -28.11 21.72 -16.35
N ASP A 112 -28.57 21.15 -17.45
CA ASP A 112 -29.84 20.41 -17.58
C ASP A 112 -29.73 18.92 -17.20
N HIS A 113 -28.53 18.34 -17.17
CA HIS A 113 -28.30 16.96 -16.69
C HIS A 113 -28.03 16.94 -15.17
N GLY A 114 -27.24 17.89 -14.68
CA GLY A 114 -26.66 17.84 -13.32
C GLY A 114 -25.42 16.94 -13.26
N PRO A 115 -24.82 16.73 -12.06
CA PRO A 115 -23.61 15.94 -11.91
C PRO A 115 -23.80 14.49 -12.41
N PHE A 116 -22.77 13.94 -13.06
CA PHE A 116 -22.82 12.54 -13.50
C PHE A 116 -22.91 11.58 -12.31
N THR A 117 -23.58 10.45 -12.52
CA THR A 117 -23.76 9.41 -11.51
C THR A 117 -23.37 8.04 -12.05
N GLU A 118 -23.31 7.03 -11.16
CA GLU A 118 -23.02 5.65 -11.58
C GLU A 118 -24.10 5.07 -12.53
N GLU A 119 -25.31 5.65 -12.53
CA GLU A 119 -26.41 5.25 -13.42
C GLU A 119 -26.15 5.64 -14.89
N ASP A 120 -25.30 6.65 -15.13
CA ASP A 120 -24.94 7.09 -16.49
C ASP A 120 -23.91 6.16 -17.16
N LEU A 121 -23.13 5.43 -16.36
CA LEU A 121 -21.97 4.65 -16.84
C LEU A 121 -22.33 3.61 -17.91
N PRO A 122 -23.39 2.79 -17.77
CA PRO A 122 -23.73 1.80 -18.79
C PRO A 122 -24.02 2.41 -20.16
N LEU A 123 -24.67 3.59 -20.19
CA LEU A 123 -24.97 4.32 -21.43
C LEU A 123 -23.68 4.86 -22.07
N ILE A 124 -22.80 5.46 -21.27
CA ILE A 124 -21.50 5.98 -21.72
C ILE A 124 -20.64 4.84 -22.28
N GLU A 125 -20.56 3.70 -21.60
CA GLU A 125 -19.81 2.54 -22.08
C GLU A 125 -20.32 2.03 -23.44
N GLU A 126 -21.65 1.98 -23.63
CA GLU A 126 -22.22 1.59 -24.92
C GLU A 126 -21.79 2.56 -26.03
N ARG A 127 -21.73 3.86 -25.74
CA ARG A 127 -21.28 4.85 -26.72
C ARG A 127 -19.79 4.74 -27.00
N MET A 128 -18.95 4.56 -25.99
CA MET A 128 -17.51 4.30 -26.15
C MET A 128 -17.27 3.10 -27.08
N ARG A 129 -18.02 2.00 -26.90
CA ARG A 129 -17.92 0.82 -27.78
C ARG A 129 -18.28 1.14 -29.23
N LYS A 130 -19.27 2.02 -29.47
CA LYS A 130 -19.64 2.47 -30.83
C LYS A 130 -18.53 3.32 -31.47
N ILE A 131 -17.86 4.18 -30.70
CA ILE A 131 -16.72 4.99 -31.17
C ILE A 131 -15.51 4.11 -31.53
N ILE A 132 -15.19 3.12 -30.69
CA ILE A 132 -14.13 2.14 -30.96
C ILE A 132 -14.45 1.35 -32.23
N ALA A 133 -15.69 0.85 -32.36
CA ALA A 133 -16.12 0.09 -33.53
C ALA A 133 -16.13 0.92 -34.83
N ALA A 134 -16.21 2.24 -34.75
CA ALA A 134 -16.13 3.14 -35.92
C ALA A 134 -14.71 3.27 -36.48
N ASP A 135 -13.68 2.83 -35.74
CA ASP A 135 -12.26 2.85 -36.15
C ASP A 135 -11.81 4.21 -36.69
N LYS A 136 -12.14 5.28 -35.96
CA LYS A 136 -11.85 6.65 -36.36
C LYS A 136 -10.33 6.87 -36.34
N PRO A 137 -9.72 7.44 -37.39
CA PRO A 137 -8.29 7.74 -37.39
C PRO A 137 -7.96 8.79 -36.32
N LEU A 138 -6.89 8.56 -35.56
CA LEU A 138 -6.38 9.53 -34.60
C LEU A 138 -5.28 10.35 -35.26
N ARG A 139 -5.48 11.67 -35.32
CA ARG A 139 -4.62 12.56 -36.11
C ARG A 139 -4.14 13.75 -35.29
N ARG A 140 -2.82 13.81 -35.12
CA ARG A 140 -2.12 14.90 -34.43
C ARG A 140 -1.98 16.13 -35.33
N GLU A 141 -2.22 17.30 -34.75
CA GLU A 141 -1.90 18.60 -35.33
C GLU A 141 -1.17 19.47 -34.30
N VAL A 142 -0.32 20.37 -34.78
CA VAL A 142 0.34 21.40 -33.96
C VAL A 142 -0.40 22.71 -34.15
N TRP A 143 -0.82 23.32 -33.06
CA TRP A 143 -1.62 24.55 -33.08
C TRP A 143 -0.92 25.63 -32.25
N THR A 144 -1.10 26.89 -32.62
CA THR A 144 -0.67 27.98 -31.75
C THR A 144 -1.63 28.12 -30.56
N ARG A 145 -1.12 28.71 -29.48
CA ARG A 145 -1.91 28.97 -28.28
C ARG A 145 -3.15 29.80 -28.56
N GLU A 146 -3.03 30.82 -29.40
CA GLU A 146 -4.13 31.70 -29.78
C GLU A 146 -5.21 30.93 -30.55
N GLN A 147 -4.81 30.03 -31.46
CA GLN A 147 -5.74 29.18 -32.19
C GLN A 147 -6.53 28.26 -31.24
N LEU A 148 -5.86 27.68 -30.24
CA LEU A 148 -6.49 26.85 -29.23
C LEU A 148 -7.48 27.64 -28.38
N ILE A 149 -7.05 28.76 -27.80
CA ILE A 149 -7.89 29.58 -26.93
C ILE A 149 -9.14 30.05 -27.67
N GLU A 150 -8.99 30.53 -28.91
CA GLU A 150 -10.11 31.00 -29.72
C GLU A 150 -11.07 29.85 -30.05
N ARG A 151 -10.53 28.69 -30.45
CA ARG A 151 -11.33 27.50 -30.76
C ARG A 151 -12.15 27.03 -29.55
N TRP A 152 -11.52 26.93 -28.38
CA TRP A 152 -12.17 26.47 -27.16
C TRP A 152 -13.24 27.44 -26.67
N LYS A 153 -12.99 28.75 -26.75
CA LYS A 153 -14.01 29.77 -26.45
C LYS A 153 -15.23 29.67 -27.38
N GLN A 154 -15.01 29.43 -28.68
CA GLN A 154 -16.10 29.25 -29.64
C GLN A 154 -16.94 27.98 -29.36
N GLN A 155 -16.31 26.93 -28.85
CA GLN A 155 -16.98 25.67 -28.49
C GLN A 155 -17.61 25.69 -27.09
N GLY A 156 -17.35 26.73 -26.29
CA GLY A 156 -17.82 26.83 -24.90
C GLY A 156 -16.95 26.06 -23.89
N GLU A 157 -15.75 25.61 -24.28
CA GLU A 157 -14.79 24.88 -23.45
C GLU A 157 -13.94 25.85 -22.61
N THR A 158 -14.52 26.46 -21.58
CA THR A 158 -13.84 27.50 -20.80
C THR A 158 -12.62 26.96 -20.04
N PHE A 159 -12.69 25.71 -19.55
CA PHE A 159 -11.58 25.10 -18.82
C PHE A 159 -10.36 24.81 -19.71
N LYS A 160 -10.58 24.29 -20.93
CA LYS A 160 -9.49 24.07 -21.90
C LYS A 160 -8.89 25.38 -22.38
N ALA A 161 -9.71 26.43 -22.57
CA ALA A 161 -9.22 27.75 -22.93
C ALA A 161 -8.34 28.35 -21.82
N GLU A 162 -8.75 28.21 -20.55
CA GLU A 162 -7.98 28.65 -19.38
C GLU A 162 -6.66 27.89 -19.27
N TRP A 163 -6.68 26.57 -19.37
CA TRP A 163 -5.47 25.76 -19.32
C TRP A 163 -4.52 26.08 -20.48
N ALA A 164 -5.04 26.19 -21.71
CA ALA A 164 -4.23 26.57 -22.86
C ALA A 164 -3.55 27.94 -22.68
N ALA A 165 -4.11 28.87 -21.88
CA ALA A 165 -3.47 30.15 -21.60
C ALA A 165 -2.28 30.06 -20.61
N GLU A 166 -2.21 29.00 -19.80
CA GLU A 166 -1.25 28.88 -18.70
C GLU A 166 -0.07 27.96 -18.98
N LEU A 167 -0.14 27.13 -20.02
CA LEU A 167 0.98 26.27 -20.41
C LEU A 167 2.24 27.11 -20.69
N PRO A 168 3.47 26.61 -20.44
CA PRO A 168 4.70 27.35 -20.74
C PRO A 168 4.78 27.81 -22.20
N GLU A 169 5.31 29.02 -22.46
CA GLU A 169 5.34 29.61 -23.82
C GLU A 169 6.26 28.86 -24.80
N ASP A 170 7.23 28.12 -24.28
CA ASP A 170 8.25 27.39 -25.03
C ASP A 170 7.85 25.95 -25.41
N GLU A 171 6.66 25.48 -24.99
CA GLU A 171 6.17 24.14 -25.31
C GLU A 171 5.28 24.11 -26.57
N GLU A 172 5.51 23.10 -27.43
CA GLU A 172 4.67 22.83 -28.58
C GLU A 172 3.29 22.30 -28.14
N LEU A 173 2.22 22.99 -28.55
CA LEU A 173 0.85 22.59 -28.22
C LEU A 173 0.24 21.75 -29.34
N THR A 174 -0.32 20.62 -28.95
CA THR A 174 -0.85 19.63 -29.87
C THR A 174 -2.31 19.30 -29.61
N VAL A 175 -3.00 18.99 -30.70
CA VAL A 175 -4.39 18.55 -30.72
C VAL A 175 -4.45 17.20 -31.38
N TYR A 176 -5.25 16.30 -30.83
CA TYR A 176 -5.57 15.02 -31.45
C TYR A 176 -7.03 15.03 -31.89
N TRP A 177 -7.22 14.80 -33.18
CA TRP A 177 -8.53 14.57 -33.77
C TRP A 177 -8.92 13.11 -33.65
N SER A 178 -10.18 12.85 -33.26
CA SER A 178 -10.85 11.56 -33.44
C SER A 178 -11.74 11.64 -34.67
N GLY A 179 -11.26 11.11 -35.79
CA GLY A 179 -11.92 11.26 -37.08
C GLY A 179 -11.86 12.71 -37.57
N GLY A 180 -13.02 13.26 -37.97
CA GLY A 180 -13.13 14.64 -38.50
C GLY A 180 -13.92 15.62 -37.63
N ASP A 181 -14.53 15.13 -36.54
CA ASP A 181 -15.63 15.85 -35.88
C ASP A 181 -15.36 16.15 -34.40
N TRP A 182 -14.48 15.37 -33.76
CA TRP A 182 -14.07 15.57 -32.36
C TRP A 182 -12.57 15.77 -32.25
N LEU A 183 -12.15 16.61 -31.31
CA LEU A 183 -10.73 16.88 -31.05
C LEU A 183 -10.51 17.19 -29.58
N ASP A 184 -9.28 16.97 -29.11
CA ASP A 184 -8.86 17.32 -27.75
C ASP A 184 -7.40 17.78 -27.70
N MET A 185 -7.11 18.69 -26.77
CA MET A 185 -5.75 19.16 -26.51
C MET A 185 -5.02 18.13 -25.65
N CYS A 186 -4.02 17.48 -26.24
CA CYS A 186 -3.21 16.46 -25.59
C CYS A 186 -1.82 16.39 -26.22
N ARG A 187 -0.80 16.06 -25.44
CA ARG A 187 0.57 15.81 -25.90
C ARG A 187 0.71 14.48 -26.66
N GLY A 188 -0.10 13.49 -26.29
CA GLY A 188 0.01 12.10 -26.75
C GLY A 188 1.27 11.41 -26.22
N PRO A 189 1.74 10.33 -26.88
CA PRO A 189 1.22 9.76 -28.14
C PRO A 189 -0.13 9.04 -27.99
N HIS A 190 -0.79 8.77 -29.12
CA HIS A 190 -2.01 7.97 -29.24
C HIS A 190 -1.83 6.78 -30.19
N LEU A 191 -2.76 5.81 -30.17
CA LEU A 191 -2.80 4.75 -31.18
C LEU A 191 -3.16 5.33 -32.56
N ALA A 192 -2.99 4.53 -33.62
CA ALA A 192 -3.29 4.99 -34.98
C ALA A 192 -4.78 5.30 -35.24
N SER A 193 -5.68 4.64 -34.52
CA SER A 193 -7.14 4.78 -34.66
C SER A 193 -7.86 4.24 -33.42
N THR A 194 -9.11 4.68 -33.20
CA THR A 194 -9.92 4.21 -32.07
C THR A 194 -10.17 2.70 -32.10
N GLY A 195 -10.18 2.08 -33.29
CA GLY A 195 -10.40 0.64 -33.46
C GLY A 195 -9.18 -0.22 -33.13
N LYS A 196 -8.05 0.38 -32.76
CA LYS A 196 -6.92 -0.34 -32.15
C LYS A 196 -7.19 -0.75 -30.70
N LEU A 197 -8.17 -0.14 -30.04
CA LEU A 197 -8.65 -0.54 -28.73
C LEU A 197 -9.57 -1.77 -28.83
N ASP A 198 -9.56 -2.62 -27.81
CA ASP A 198 -10.54 -3.70 -27.69
C ASP A 198 -11.81 -3.18 -26.99
N PRO A 199 -12.99 -3.19 -27.66
CA PRO A 199 -14.24 -2.69 -27.05
C PRO A 199 -14.74 -3.53 -25.87
N GLN A 200 -14.14 -4.70 -25.62
CA GLN A 200 -14.43 -5.57 -24.48
C GLN A 200 -13.37 -5.51 -23.37
N ALA A 201 -12.33 -4.67 -23.51
CA ALA A 201 -11.20 -4.63 -22.57
C ALA A 201 -11.18 -3.39 -21.66
N PHE A 202 -12.32 -2.71 -21.51
CA PHE A 202 -12.49 -1.63 -20.55
C PHE A 202 -13.79 -1.75 -19.75
N LYS A 203 -13.82 -1.08 -18.60
CA LYS A 203 -15.01 -0.93 -17.76
C LYS A 203 -14.96 0.40 -16.99
N LEU A 204 -16.06 1.15 -16.99
CA LEU A 204 -16.21 2.31 -16.11
C LEU A 204 -16.57 1.84 -14.70
N THR A 205 -15.94 2.42 -13.68
CA THR A 205 -15.96 1.87 -12.32
C THR A 205 -16.76 2.70 -11.33
N ARG A 206 -16.54 4.02 -11.28
CA ARG A 206 -17.22 4.93 -10.34
C ARG A 206 -17.20 6.38 -10.83
N VAL A 207 -18.06 7.20 -10.23
CA VAL A 207 -18.04 8.66 -10.38
C VAL A 207 -17.69 9.30 -9.04
N SER A 208 -16.82 10.32 -9.03
CA SER A 208 -16.52 11.11 -7.83
C SER A 208 -16.54 12.61 -8.11
N GLY A 209 -16.72 13.43 -7.08
CA GLY A 209 -16.47 14.86 -7.18
C GLY A 209 -14.97 15.15 -7.28
N ALA A 210 -14.60 16.10 -8.14
CA ALA A 210 -13.28 16.70 -8.19
C ALA A 210 -13.44 18.23 -8.19
N TYR A 211 -12.39 18.94 -7.82
CA TYR A 211 -12.37 20.40 -7.93
C TYR A 211 -11.34 20.80 -8.98
N TRP A 212 -11.66 21.83 -9.77
CA TRP A 212 -10.72 22.37 -10.74
C TRP A 212 -9.39 22.76 -10.05
N ARG A 213 -8.27 22.19 -10.53
CA ARG A 213 -6.91 22.29 -9.92
C ARG A 213 -6.78 21.75 -8.49
N GLY A 214 -7.74 20.98 -8.02
CA GLY A 214 -7.78 20.48 -6.66
C GLY A 214 -8.06 21.54 -5.58
N ASP A 215 -8.43 22.76 -5.96
CA ASP A 215 -8.79 23.82 -5.02
C ASP A 215 -10.31 23.82 -4.79
N GLN A 216 -10.72 23.55 -3.54
CA GLN A 216 -12.12 23.49 -3.11
C GLN A 216 -12.90 24.79 -3.35
N LYS A 217 -12.23 25.92 -3.61
CA LYS A 217 -12.86 27.20 -3.97
C LYS A 217 -13.31 27.26 -5.42
N ASN A 218 -12.79 26.37 -6.28
CA ASN A 218 -13.08 26.36 -7.71
C ASN A 218 -14.32 25.51 -8.03
N ALA A 219 -14.70 25.50 -9.31
CA ALA A 219 -15.83 24.72 -9.80
C ALA A 219 -15.68 23.23 -9.47
N MET A 220 -16.79 22.63 -9.02
CA MET A 220 -16.90 21.18 -8.80
C MET A 220 -17.14 20.48 -10.14
N LEU A 221 -16.32 19.48 -10.42
CA LEU A 221 -16.34 18.64 -11.61
C LEU A 221 -16.77 17.22 -11.23
N SER A 222 -17.28 16.47 -12.21
CA SER A 222 -17.54 15.04 -12.10
C SER A 222 -16.36 14.27 -12.71
N ARG A 223 -15.66 13.50 -11.90
CA ARG A 223 -14.60 12.59 -12.34
C ARG A 223 -15.18 11.21 -12.59
N ILE A 224 -15.10 10.74 -13.84
CA ILE A 224 -15.49 9.38 -14.20
C ILE A 224 -14.23 8.52 -14.29
N TYR A 225 -14.17 7.45 -13.51
CA TYR A 225 -13.06 6.48 -13.54
C TYR A 225 -13.40 5.29 -14.43
N GLY A 226 -12.37 4.77 -15.10
CA GLY A 226 -12.43 3.51 -15.83
C GLY A 226 -11.13 2.71 -15.69
N THR A 227 -11.21 1.42 -15.96
CA THR A 227 -10.05 0.54 -16.15
C THR A 227 -9.99 0.10 -17.61
N GLY A 228 -8.78 0.00 -18.17
CA GLY A 228 -8.54 -0.32 -19.59
C GLY A 228 -7.34 -1.25 -19.76
N TRP A 229 -7.47 -2.23 -20.65
CA TRP A 229 -6.53 -3.33 -20.88
C TRP A 229 -6.35 -3.61 -22.38
N LEU A 230 -5.32 -4.38 -22.75
CA LEU A 230 -5.06 -4.71 -24.15
C LEU A 230 -6.07 -5.71 -24.72
N ASN A 231 -6.73 -6.47 -23.86
CA ASN A 231 -7.72 -7.47 -24.25
C ASN A 231 -8.65 -7.84 -23.08
N LYS A 232 -9.79 -8.44 -23.42
CA LYS A 232 -10.79 -8.93 -22.45
C LYS A 232 -10.22 -9.84 -21.36
N LYS A 233 -9.27 -10.73 -21.68
CA LYS A 233 -8.71 -11.67 -20.70
C LYS A 233 -7.98 -10.94 -19.58
N GLN A 234 -7.24 -9.89 -19.90
CA GLN A 234 -6.59 -9.03 -18.90
C GLN A 234 -7.62 -8.28 -18.05
N LEU A 235 -8.68 -7.73 -18.65
CA LEU A 235 -9.77 -7.10 -17.91
C LEU A 235 -10.44 -8.09 -16.94
N ASP A 236 -10.83 -9.27 -17.42
CA ASP A 236 -11.49 -10.29 -16.60
C ASP A 236 -10.60 -10.72 -15.42
N ALA A 237 -9.28 -10.85 -15.66
CA ALA A 237 -8.31 -11.14 -14.61
C ALA A 237 -8.23 -10.02 -13.56
N HIS A 238 -8.22 -8.76 -14.00
CA HIS A 238 -8.22 -7.60 -13.10
C HIS A 238 -9.51 -7.51 -12.28
N LEU A 239 -10.68 -7.66 -12.91
CA LEU A 239 -11.97 -7.63 -12.23
C LEU A 239 -12.11 -8.78 -11.23
N HIS A 240 -11.63 -9.98 -11.57
CA HIS A 240 -11.58 -11.10 -10.65
C HIS A 240 -10.69 -10.81 -9.44
N MET A 241 -9.52 -10.19 -9.66
CA MET A 241 -8.62 -9.77 -8.58
C MET A 241 -9.29 -8.73 -7.67
N LEU A 242 -10.00 -7.75 -8.21
CA LEU A 242 -10.78 -6.78 -7.42
C LEU A 242 -11.90 -7.44 -6.60
N GLU A 243 -12.57 -8.45 -7.16
CA GLU A 243 -13.61 -9.19 -6.44
C GLU A 243 -13.03 -10.00 -5.27
N GLU A 244 -11.91 -10.69 -5.50
CA GLU A 244 -11.19 -11.41 -4.45
C GLU A 244 -10.62 -10.45 -3.40
N ALA A 245 -10.18 -9.25 -3.81
CA ALA A 245 -9.76 -8.19 -2.91
C ALA A 245 -10.87 -7.70 -2.00
N ALA A 246 -12.05 -7.45 -2.56
CA ALA A 246 -13.22 -7.01 -1.79
C ALA A 246 -13.67 -8.07 -0.77
N LYS A 247 -13.49 -9.37 -1.06
CA LYS A 247 -13.75 -10.47 -0.12
C LYS A 247 -12.75 -10.54 1.03
N ARG A 248 -11.56 -9.98 0.84
CA ARG A 248 -10.44 -10.01 1.80
C ARG A 248 -10.30 -8.73 2.61
N ASP A 249 -11.05 -7.68 2.29
CA ASP A 249 -10.99 -6.39 2.96
C ASP A 249 -11.11 -6.52 4.49
N HIS A 250 -10.06 -6.11 5.19
CA HIS A 250 -9.97 -6.23 6.64
C HIS A 250 -11.05 -5.46 7.39
N ARG A 251 -11.65 -4.41 6.79
CA ARG A 251 -12.73 -3.62 7.40
C ARG A 251 -14.02 -4.42 7.42
N LYS A 252 -14.33 -5.08 6.31
CA LYS A 252 -15.50 -5.95 6.19
C LYS A 252 -15.36 -7.18 7.08
N ILE A 253 -14.21 -7.87 7.00
CA ILE A 253 -13.95 -9.05 7.83
C ILE A 253 -13.88 -8.67 9.31
N GLY A 254 -13.25 -7.55 9.65
CA GLY A 254 -13.18 -7.02 11.00
C GLY A 254 -14.55 -6.76 11.61
N GLN A 255 -15.50 -6.25 10.82
CA GLN A 255 -16.89 -6.11 11.24
C GLN A 255 -17.61 -7.46 11.36
N GLU A 256 -17.49 -8.35 10.37
CA GLU A 256 -18.12 -9.69 10.38
C GLU A 256 -17.66 -10.55 11.57
N MET A 257 -16.40 -10.39 11.98
CA MET A 257 -15.77 -11.13 13.07
C MET A 257 -15.80 -10.39 14.42
N ASP A 258 -16.35 -9.18 14.48
CA ASP A 258 -16.40 -8.36 15.70
C ASP A 258 -15.01 -8.09 16.30
N LEU A 259 -14.05 -7.67 15.46
CA LEU A 259 -12.66 -7.47 15.86
C LEU A 259 -12.38 -6.05 16.34
N PHE A 260 -12.93 -5.04 15.64
CA PHE A 260 -12.70 -3.63 15.95
C PHE A 260 -13.76 -2.75 15.27
N HIS A 261 -13.80 -1.48 15.66
CA HIS A 261 -14.46 -0.44 14.87
C HIS A 261 -13.67 0.89 14.93
N LEU A 262 -14.12 1.84 14.10
CA LEU A 262 -13.65 3.22 14.05
C LEU A 262 -14.88 4.13 14.20
N GLN A 263 -14.73 5.26 14.89
CA GLN A 263 -15.81 6.24 15.07
C GLN A 263 -15.27 7.67 15.10
N GLN A 264 -16.17 8.65 14.95
CA GLN A 264 -15.81 10.05 14.69
C GLN A 264 -15.16 10.75 15.91
N GLU A 265 -15.43 10.28 17.12
CA GLU A 265 -14.87 10.83 18.35
C GLU A 265 -13.35 10.60 18.45
N ALA A 266 -12.82 9.60 17.74
CA ALA A 266 -11.39 9.30 17.70
C ALA A 266 -10.94 8.93 16.28
N HIS A 267 -11.11 9.85 15.33
CA HIS A 267 -10.71 9.65 13.93
C HIS A 267 -9.27 9.14 13.81
N GLY A 268 -9.11 8.00 13.13
CA GLY A 268 -7.80 7.37 12.94
C GLY A 268 -7.26 6.65 14.17
N SER A 269 -8.08 6.39 15.19
CA SER A 269 -7.71 5.57 16.36
C SER A 269 -8.68 4.39 16.48
N VAL A 270 -8.14 3.20 16.72
CA VAL A 270 -8.89 1.94 16.63
C VAL A 270 -9.51 1.57 17.97
N PHE A 271 -10.81 1.27 17.98
CA PHE A 271 -11.47 0.64 19.11
C PHE A 271 -11.42 -0.88 18.96
N TRP A 272 -10.47 -1.50 19.65
CA TRP A 272 -10.29 -2.96 19.64
C TRP A 272 -11.33 -3.65 20.51
N HIS A 273 -12.06 -4.61 19.93
CA HIS A 273 -13.02 -5.46 20.65
C HIS A 273 -12.30 -6.65 21.29
N PRO A 274 -12.93 -7.41 22.20
CA PRO A 274 -12.29 -8.54 22.86
C PRO A 274 -11.62 -9.55 21.90
N LYS A 275 -12.27 -9.83 20.75
CA LYS A 275 -11.73 -10.76 19.74
C LYS A 275 -10.52 -10.16 19.01
N GLY A 276 -10.61 -8.93 18.52
CA GLY A 276 -9.46 -8.27 17.86
C GLY A 276 -8.28 -8.08 18.82
N TYR A 277 -8.56 -7.66 20.05
CA TYR A 277 -7.53 -7.49 21.07
C TYR A 277 -6.92 -8.82 21.54
N MET A 278 -7.62 -9.95 21.40
CA MET A 278 -7.01 -11.26 21.62
C MET A 278 -5.93 -11.55 20.60
N ILE A 279 -6.18 -11.30 19.30
CA ILE A 279 -5.17 -11.46 18.24
C ILE A 279 -3.96 -10.59 18.54
N TRP A 280 -4.20 -9.31 18.91
CA TRP A 280 -3.15 -8.39 19.35
C TRP A 280 -2.29 -8.99 20.46
N ARG A 281 -2.90 -9.43 21.57
CA ARG A 281 -2.16 -9.97 22.72
C ARG A 281 -1.36 -11.23 22.37
N GLN A 282 -1.87 -12.09 21.49
CA GLN A 282 -1.13 -13.27 21.03
C GLN A 282 0.10 -12.87 20.20
N LEU A 283 -0.05 -11.92 19.28
CA LEU A 283 1.07 -11.39 18.49
C LEU A 283 2.10 -10.69 19.37
N GLU A 284 1.66 -9.87 20.33
CA GLU A 284 2.57 -9.13 21.22
C GLU A 284 3.36 -10.08 22.11
N ALA A 285 2.69 -11.10 22.68
CA ALA A 285 3.36 -12.12 23.49
C ALA A 285 4.35 -12.96 22.66
N TYR A 286 4.00 -13.30 21.42
CA TYR A 286 4.89 -13.96 20.47
C TYR A 286 6.12 -13.09 20.18
N MET A 287 5.90 -11.84 19.77
CA MET A 287 7.00 -10.92 19.47
C MET A 287 7.92 -10.73 20.66
N ARG A 288 7.38 -10.53 21.87
CA ARG A 288 8.18 -10.41 23.10
C ARG A 288 9.15 -11.60 23.27
N ARG A 289 8.67 -12.84 23.15
CA ARG A 289 9.54 -14.04 23.24
C ARG A 289 10.61 -14.08 22.14
N ARG A 290 10.25 -13.71 20.90
CA ARG A 290 11.22 -13.61 19.80
C ARG A 290 12.28 -12.55 20.06
N LEU A 291 11.90 -11.42 20.64
CA LEU A 291 12.81 -10.34 21.00
C LEU A 291 13.72 -10.73 22.18
N ASP A 292 13.19 -11.41 23.20
CA ASP A 292 13.96 -11.94 24.32
C ASP A 292 15.05 -12.92 23.83
N MET A 293 14.68 -13.85 22.92
CA MET A 293 15.64 -14.77 22.28
C MET A 293 16.66 -14.05 21.41
N GLY A 294 16.29 -12.91 20.82
CA GLY A 294 17.18 -12.03 20.07
C GLY A 294 18.06 -11.12 20.92
N GLY A 295 17.98 -11.23 22.26
CA GLY A 295 18.76 -10.41 23.19
C GLY A 295 18.38 -8.93 23.18
N TYR A 296 17.09 -8.63 23.01
CA TYR A 296 16.52 -7.30 23.20
C TYR A 296 16.03 -7.13 24.63
N GLU A 297 16.18 -5.91 25.16
CA GLU A 297 15.67 -5.50 26.46
C GLU A 297 14.46 -4.59 26.23
N GLU A 298 13.28 -5.01 26.69
CA GLU A 298 12.05 -4.23 26.55
C GLU A 298 12.04 -3.06 27.56
N VAL A 299 11.77 -1.85 27.05
CA VAL A 299 11.65 -0.61 27.84
C VAL A 299 10.29 0.05 27.58
N LYS A 300 9.91 1.00 28.45
CA LYS A 300 8.71 1.83 28.24
C LYS A 300 9.05 3.30 28.42
N THR A 301 8.64 4.12 27.46
CA THR A 301 8.89 5.57 27.49
C THR A 301 7.60 6.39 27.54
N PRO A 302 7.65 7.63 28.07
CA PRO A 302 6.48 8.53 28.07
C PRO A 302 5.93 8.78 26.66
N GLN A 303 4.62 9.02 26.57
CA GLN A 303 3.96 9.38 25.29
C GLN A 303 4.00 10.88 25.01
N VAL A 304 3.95 11.70 26.06
CA VAL A 304 4.04 13.17 25.96
C VAL A 304 5.46 13.57 26.31
N MET A 305 6.08 14.38 25.46
CA MET A 305 7.44 14.89 25.67
C MET A 305 7.54 16.37 25.28
N ASP A 306 8.38 17.09 26.01
CA ASP A 306 8.73 18.49 25.78
C ASP A 306 9.18 18.76 24.33
N ALA A 307 8.67 19.85 23.73
CA ALA A 307 9.01 20.32 22.38
C ALA A 307 10.53 20.40 22.14
N ARG A 308 11.31 20.82 23.15
CA ARG A 308 12.77 20.98 23.08
C ARG A 308 13.47 19.68 22.71
N GLN A 309 12.93 18.52 23.10
CA GLN A 309 13.51 17.24 22.71
C GLN A 309 13.34 16.98 21.20
N TRP A 310 12.22 17.38 20.63
CA TRP A 310 11.92 17.26 19.20
C TRP A 310 12.72 18.27 18.37
N GLU A 311 12.97 19.47 18.91
CA GLU A 311 13.85 20.47 18.30
C GLU A 311 15.29 20.00 18.25
N ARG A 312 15.82 19.51 19.39
CA ARG A 312 17.19 19.00 19.49
C ARG A 312 17.41 17.82 18.56
N SER A 313 16.48 16.87 18.54
CA SER A 313 16.54 15.74 17.59
C SER A 313 16.38 16.16 16.13
N GLY A 314 15.85 17.35 15.84
CA GLY A 314 15.62 17.89 14.50
C GLY A 314 14.25 17.55 13.89
N HIS A 315 13.44 16.76 14.59
CA HIS A 315 12.10 16.36 14.15
C HIS A 315 11.12 17.52 14.14
N TRP A 316 11.26 18.49 15.05
CA TRP A 316 10.37 19.65 15.08
C TRP A 316 10.41 20.46 13.77
N GLY A 317 11.59 20.66 13.18
CA GLY A 317 11.70 21.41 11.93
C GLY A 317 11.18 20.70 10.69
N LYS A 318 11.16 19.35 10.69
CA LYS A 318 10.84 18.53 9.51
C LYS A 318 9.55 17.72 9.60
N TYR A 319 9.03 17.51 10.80
CA TYR A 319 7.94 16.57 11.08
C TYR A 319 6.80 17.16 11.92
N ARG A 320 6.93 18.41 12.39
CA ARG A 320 5.93 19.05 13.28
C ARG A 320 4.52 19.09 12.69
N GLU A 321 4.39 19.27 11.37
CA GLU A 321 3.06 19.24 10.70
C GLU A 321 2.31 17.92 10.93
N ASN A 322 3.06 16.82 11.14
CA ASN A 322 2.54 15.49 11.39
C ASN A 322 2.55 15.13 12.89
N MET A 323 2.72 16.09 13.79
CA MET A 323 2.72 15.87 15.25
C MET A 323 1.47 16.47 15.89
N PHE A 324 0.96 15.81 16.92
CA PHE A 324 -0.01 16.43 17.83
C PHE A 324 0.74 17.21 18.89
N VAL A 325 0.56 18.53 18.87
CA VAL A 325 1.16 19.47 19.82
C VAL A 325 0.11 19.85 20.85
N ILE A 326 0.51 19.86 22.12
CA ILE A 326 -0.35 20.23 23.25
C ILE A 326 0.36 21.29 24.09
N PRO A 327 -0.39 22.25 24.68
CA PRO A 327 0.21 23.25 25.56
C PRO A 327 0.70 22.63 26.86
N ASP A 328 1.80 23.15 27.41
CA ASP A 328 2.31 22.82 28.75
C ASP A 328 1.79 23.82 29.79
N GLU A 329 0.48 23.96 29.85
CA GLU A 329 -0.21 24.77 30.83
C GLU A 329 -1.65 24.29 31.02
N VAL A 330 -2.29 24.79 32.08
CA VAL A 330 -3.71 24.54 32.32
C VAL A 330 -4.50 25.42 31.37
N PRO A 331 -5.39 24.86 30.52
CA PRO A 331 -6.23 25.67 29.65
C PRO A 331 -7.10 26.63 30.46
N ASN A 332 -7.36 27.82 29.91
CA ASN A 332 -8.26 28.77 30.55
C ASN A 332 -9.65 28.15 30.76
N ILE A 333 -10.16 28.28 31.98
CA ILE A 333 -11.47 27.75 32.42
C ILE A 333 -12.54 28.83 32.55
N GLU A 334 -12.18 30.11 32.36
CA GLU A 334 -13.11 31.23 32.37
C GLU A 334 -13.76 31.38 30.99
N ASP A 335 -15.01 31.87 30.95
CA ASP A 335 -15.78 32.06 29.71
C ASP A 335 -15.19 33.19 28.81
N GLU A 336 -14.26 33.99 29.35
CA GLU A 336 -13.57 35.08 28.67
C GLU A 336 -12.05 34.82 28.59
N GLY A 337 -11.46 35.07 27.41
CA GLY A 337 -10.02 34.92 27.17
C GLY A 337 -9.67 33.79 26.19
N ALA A 338 -8.37 33.66 25.85
CA ALA A 338 -7.89 32.58 25.01
C ALA A 338 -7.82 31.27 25.78
N LEU A 339 -8.07 30.13 25.11
CA LEU A 339 -7.98 28.79 25.71
C LEU A 339 -6.55 28.48 26.21
N VAL A 340 -5.55 29.01 25.51
CA VAL A 340 -4.12 28.83 25.77
C VAL A 340 -3.47 30.22 25.70
N SER A 341 -2.52 30.50 26.58
CA SER A 341 -1.73 31.73 26.62
C SER A 341 -0.84 31.88 25.37
N GLU A 342 -0.46 33.12 25.04
CA GLU A 342 0.45 33.37 23.92
C GLU A 342 1.89 32.93 24.20
N ASP A 343 2.28 32.81 25.48
CA ASP A 343 3.61 32.43 25.96
C ASP A 343 3.71 30.98 26.43
N ALA A 344 2.69 30.15 26.16
CA ALA A 344 2.67 28.75 26.52
C ALA A 344 3.89 28.00 25.97
N ASP A 345 4.55 27.25 26.86
CA ASP A 345 5.47 26.19 26.45
C ASP A 345 4.69 25.05 25.79
N TRP A 346 5.39 24.25 24.98
CA TRP A 346 4.74 23.21 24.17
C TRP A 346 5.29 21.82 24.49
N MET A 347 4.39 20.85 24.52
CA MET A 347 4.68 19.42 24.49
C MET A 347 4.14 18.82 23.20
N ALA A 348 4.57 17.60 22.89
CA ALA A 348 3.99 16.83 21.81
C ALA A 348 3.81 15.37 22.19
N LEU A 349 2.76 14.76 21.66
CA LEU A 349 2.65 13.32 21.62
C LEU A 349 3.74 12.77 20.69
N LYS A 350 4.45 11.73 21.14
CA LYS A 350 5.57 11.17 20.40
C LYS A 350 5.11 10.60 19.04
N PRO A 351 5.69 11.06 17.91
CA PRO A 351 5.45 10.44 16.61
C PRO A 351 6.32 9.20 16.35
N MET A 352 7.29 8.96 17.23
CA MET A 352 8.28 7.87 17.19
C MET A 352 8.97 7.72 18.55
N ASN A 353 9.58 6.56 18.83
CA ASN A 353 10.19 6.27 20.13
C ASN A 353 11.67 6.67 20.24
N CYS A 354 12.36 6.86 19.12
CA CYS A 354 13.82 7.02 19.02
C CYS A 354 14.40 8.07 19.99
N PRO A 355 13.88 9.31 20.03
CA PRO A 355 14.43 10.33 20.93
C PRO A 355 14.37 9.94 22.41
N ALA A 356 13.36 9.18 22.83
CA ALA A 356 13.22 8.72 24.21
C ALA A 356 14.18 7.57 24.53
N HIS A 357 14.42 6.65 23.59
CA HIS A 357 15.40 5.56 23.76
C HIS A 357 16.83 6.11 23.88
N VAL A 358 17.15 7.19 23.15
CA VAL A 358 18.43 7.89 23.34
C VAL A 358 18.55 8.51 24.73
N LEU A 359 17.46 9.03 25.30
CA LEU A 359 17.49 9.55 26.68
C LEU A 359 17.76 8.43 27.70
N ILE A 360 17.24 7.22 27.49
CA ILE A 360 17.57 6.03 28.30
C ILE A 360 19.05 5.67 28.12
N PHE A 361 19.54 5.59 26.88
CA PHE A 361 20.94 5.25 26.59
C PHE A 361 21.92 6.16 27.34
N ARG A 362 21.61 7.47 27.40
CA ARG A 362 22.42 8.50 28.07
C ARG A 362 22.44 8.39 29.60
N GLN A 363 21.57 7.58 30.21
CA GLN A 363 21.61 7.36 31.65
C GLN A 363 22.80 6.47 32.01
N GLY A 364 23.70 6.97 32.85
CA GLY A 364 24.93 6.26 33.23
C GLY A 364 26.02 6.27 32.15
N ILE A 365 27.17 5.68 32.47
CA ILE A 365 28.31 5.55 31.55
C ILE A 365 28.19 4.21 30.83
N LYS A 366 28.45 4.21 29.51
CA LYS A 366 28.47 3.01 28.67
C LYS A 366 29.90 2.70 28.25
N SER A 367 30.34 1.46 28.40
CA SER A 367 31.60 0.96 27.86
C SER A 367 31.40 0.39 26.46
N TYR A 368 32.44 0.40 25.64
CA TYR A 368 32.47 -0.32 24.37
C TYR A 368 32.09 -1.81 24.53
N ARG A 369 32.33 -2.40 25.71
CA ARG A 369 31.98 -3.78 26.07
C ARG A 369 30.49 -4.02 26.29
N ASP A 370 29.73 -2.96 26.60
CA ASP A 370 28.28 -3.07 26.79
C ASP A 370 27.56 -3.12 25.43
N LEU A 371 28.22 -2.70 24.34
CA LEU A 371 27.66 -2.70 22.99
C LEU A 371 27.83 -4.07 22.33
N PRO A 372 26.80 -4.60 21.66
CA PRO A 372 25.57 -3.91 21.25
C PRO A 372 24.49 -3.86 22.35
N ILE A 373 23.83 -2.69 22.52
CA ILE A 373 22.67 -2.53 23.39
C ILE A 373 21.41 -2.49 22.53
N ARG A 374 20.47 -3.41 22.76
CA ARG A 374 19.25 -3.53 21.97
C ARG A 374 18.03 -3.17 22.82
N MET A 375 17.46 -1.99 22.64
CA MET A 375 16.27 -1.55 23.38
C MET A 375 15.03 -1.71 22.52
N ALA A 376 14.08 -2.53 22.94
CA ALA A 376 12.79 -2.71 22.28
C ALA A 376 11.67 -2.00 23.05
N GLU A 377 10.62 -1.55 22.37
CA GLU A 377 9.42 -1.02 23.00
C GLU A 377 8.20 -1.26 22.09
N PHE A 378 7.14 -1.85 22.65
CA PHE A 378 5.81 -1.77 22.04
C PHE A 378 5.25 -0.34 22.23
N GLY A 379 5.76 0.57 21.40
CA GLY A 379 5.64 2.01 21.59
C GLY A 379 4.40 2.58 20.90
N CYS A 380 3.45 3.07 21.70
CA CYS A 380 2.28 3.79 21.21
C CYS A 380 2.68 5.21 20.79
N CYS A 381 2.54 5.50 19.50
CA CYS A 381 2.91 6.75 18.86
C CYS A 381 1.69 7.38 18.18
N HIS A 382 1.79 8.69 17.94
CA HIS A 382 0.73 9.45 17.29
C HIS A 382 1.27 10.30 16.13
N ARG A 383 0.63 10.22 14.97
CA ARG A 383 0.91 11.06 13.80
C ARG A 383 -0.35 11.76 13.35
N ASN A 384 -0.27 13.06 13.09
CA ASN A 384 -1.38 13.87 12.61
C ASN A 384 -1.61 13.68 11.10
N GLU A 385 -1.91 12.43 10.72
CA GLU A 385 -2.22 12.07 9.33
C GLU A 385 -3.46 12.85 8.84
N PRO A 386 -3.49 13.29 7.57
CA PRO A 386 -4.65 13.97 7.01
C PRO A 386 -5.83 13.00 6.93
N HIS A 387 -7.06 13.51 7.15
CA HIS A 387 -8.27 12.67 7.21
C HIS A 387 -8.46 11.80 5.97
N GLY A 388 -8.16 12.34 4.77
CA GLY A 388 -8.30 11.61 3.51
C GLY A 388 -7.31 10.47 3.31
N ALA A 389 -6.23 10.40 4.10
CA ALA A 389 -5.24 9.32 4.02
C ALA A 389 -5.53 8.15 4.97
N LEU A 390 -6.49 8.29 5.88
CA LEU A 390 -6.84 7.22 6.83
C LEU A 390 -7.47 6.03 6.09
N HIS A 391 -7.04 4.82 6.42
CA HIS A 391 -7.54 3.61 5.78
C HIS A 391 -7.64 2.45 6.76
N GLY A 392 -8.88 2.20 7.24
CA GLY A 392 -9.17 1.13 8.19
C GLY A 392 -8.20 1.12 9.36
N ILE A 393 -7.54 -0.01 9.60
CA ILE A 393 -6.46 -0.13 10.59
C ILE A 393 -5.05 -0.14 9.98
N MET A 394 -4.95 -0.01 8.65
CA MET A 394 -3.67 0.00 7.93
C MET A 394 -2.99 1.37 7.90
N ARG A 395 -3.77 2.46 7.96
CA ARG A 395 -3.25 3.82 8.10
C ARG A 395 -4.07 4.59 9.12
N VAL A 396 -3.46 4.83 10.27
CA VAL A 396 -4.09 5.34 11.50
C VAL A 396 -3.24 6.47 12.09
N ARG A 397 -3.85 7.31 12.92
CA ARG A 397 -3.19 8.39 13.67
C ARG A 397 -2.52 7.88 14.93
N GLN A 398 -3.16 6.98 15.66
CA GLN A 398 -2.59 6.29 16.81
C GLN A 398 -2.16 4.88 16.39
N PHE A 399 -0.92 4.50 16.66
CA PHE A 399 -0.40 3.19 16.32
C PHE A 399 0.64 2.70 17.33
N THR A 400 0.77 1.38 17.47
CA THR A 400 1.82 0.77 18.30
C THR A 400 2.76 -0.03 17.41
N GLN A 401 4.06 0.26 17.49
CA GLN A 401 5.07 -0.49 16.73
C GLN A 401 5.82 -1.48 17.60
N ASP A 402 6.32 -2.56 17.01
CA ASP A 402 7.35 -3.43 17.59
C ASP A 402 8.76 -2.81 17.46
N ASP A 403 8.84 -1.54 17.83
CA ASP A 403 9.99 -0.68 17.59
C ASP A 403 11.18 -1.11 18.44
N ALA A 404 12.38 -0.97 17.89
CA ALA A 404 13.60 -1.10 18.67
C ALA A 404 14.73 -0.24 18.13
N HIS A 405 15.60 0.18 19.04
CA HIS A 405 16.80 0.94 18.77
C HIS A 405 18.02 0.17 19.27
N ILE A 406 18.91 -0.18 18.35
CA ILE A 406 20.13 -0.94 18.63
C ILE A 406 21.30 0.03 18.56
N PHE A 407 22.01 0.20 19.67
CA PHE A 407 23.22 1.00 19.73
C PHE A 407 24.42 0.10 19.51
N VAL A 408 25.20 0.39 18.49
CA VAL A 408 26.32 -0.44 18.04
C VAL A 408 27.57 0.41 17.81
N ARG A 409 28.74 -0.25 17.81
CA ARG A 409 29.95 0.33 17.23
C ARG A 409 29.97 0.13 15.71
N GLU A 410 30.80 0.91 15.03
CA GLU A 410 31.01 0.81 13.57
C GLU A 410 31.36 -0.62 13.14
N ASP A 411 32.24 -1.31 13.87
CA ASP A 411 32.69 -2.67 13.57
C ASP A 411 31.60 -3.75 13.74
N GLN A 412 30.53 -3.44 14.47
CA GLN A 412 29.44 -4.38 14.79
C GLN A 412 28.24 -4.27 13.84
N LEU A 413 28.18 -3.22 13.01
CA LEU A 413 26.98 -2.87 12.26
C LEU A 413 26.51 -3.99 11.33
N VAL A 414 27.40 -4.52 10.50
CA VAL A 414 27.04 -5.52 9.47
C VAL A 414 26.50 -6.79 10.13
N GLU A 415 27.14 -7.25 11.22
CA GLU A 415 26.71 -8.44 11.97
C GLU A 415 25.34 -8.23 12.61
N GLU A 416 25.08 -7.06 13.21
CA GLU A 416 23.81 -6.76 13.87
C GLU A 416 22.65 -6.61 12.86
N VAL A 417 22.89 -6.04 11.69
CA VAL A 417 21.90 -5.99 10.61
C VAL A 417 21.60 -7.40 10.08
N ALA A 418 22.61 -8.24 9.89
CA ALA A 418 22.43 -9.63 9.46
C ALA A 418 21.58 -10.44 10.47
N LYS A 419 21.87 -10.32 11.77
CA LYS A 419 21.05 -10.95 12.84
C LYS A 419 19.60 -10.48 12.81
N PHE A 420 19.37 -9.20 12.55
CA PHE A 420 18.02 -8.67 12.40
C PHE A 420 17.29 -9.27 11.20
N ILE A 421 17.96 -9.39 10.04
CA ILE A 421 17.39 -10.01 8.84
C ILE A 421 16.96 -11.45 9.13
N ASP A 422 17.79 -12.24 9.82
CA ASP A 422 17.44 -13.61 10.18
C ASP A 422 16.27 -13.70 11.17
N LEU A 423 16.23 -12.81 12.16
CA LEU A 423 15.11 -12.72 13.10
C LEU A 423 13.80 -12.38 12.37
N LEU A 424 13.84 -11.41 11.45
CA LEU A 424 12.70 -10.98 10.65
C LEU A 424 12.21 -12.11 9.72
N ASP A 425 13.12 -12.77 9.00
CA ASP A 425 12.82 -13.90 8.11
C ASP A 425 12.07 -15.00 8.84
N ALA A 426 12.58 -15.39 10.02
CA ALA A 426 11.96 -16.42 10.82
C ALA A 426 10.60 -15.98 11.38
N VAL A 427 10.43 -14.69 11.75
CA VAL A 427 9.13 -14.15 12.19
C VAL A 427 8.11 -14.17 11.06
N TYR A 428 8.49 -13.79 9.84
CA TYR A 428 7.61 -13.78 8.68
C TYR A 428 7.15 -15.19 8.30
N LYS A 429 8.05 -16.17 8.31
CA LYS A 429 7.72 -17.59 8.08
C LYS A 429 6.74 -18.12 9.13
N ASP A 430 6.99 -17.87 10.40
CA ASP A 430 6.10 -18.29 11.50
C ASP A 430 4.68 -17.70 11.38
N LEU A 431 4.56 -16.51 10.76
CA LEU A 431 3.30 -15.82 10.50
C LEU A 431 2.67 -16.16 9.14
N GLY A 432 3.27 -17.07 8.36
CA GLY A 432 2.74 -17.56 7.09
C GLY A 432 3.19 -16.79 5.84
N PHE A 433 4.14 -15.86 5.98
CA PHE A 433 4.71 -15.11 4.86
C PHE A 433 6.01 -15.77 4.37
N GLU A 434 5.86 -16.76 3.49
CA GLU A 434 7.00 -17.50 2.90
C GLU A 434 7.84 -16.67 1.92
N LYS A 435 7.28 -15.58 1.40
CA LYS A 435 7.93 -14.71 0.40
C LYS A 435 7.77 -13.25 0.78
N TYR A 436 8.85 -12.50 0.63
CA TYR A 436 8.93 -11.06 0.79
C TYR A 436 10.04 -10.51 -0.09
N ALA A 437 9.97 -9.23 -0.42
CA ALA A 437 11.03 -8.53 -1.14
C ALA A 437 11.87 -7.69 -0.18
N ILE A 438 13.18 -7.63 -0.40
CA ILE A 438 14.11 -6.77 0.33
C ILE A 438 14.53 -5.63 -0.58
N LYS A 439 14.27 -4.39 -0.17
CA LYS A 439 14.65 -3.21 -0.95
C LYS A 439 15.59 -2.32 -0.15
N LEU A 440 16.65 -1.81 -0.78
CA LEU A 440 17.57 -0.85 -0.20
C LEU A 440 17.26 0.55 -0.72
N ALA A 441 16.70 1.41 0.14
CA ALA A 441 16.44 2.80 -0.20
C ALA A 441 17.69 3.66 0.01
N LEU A 442 18.18 4.24 -1.09
CA LEU A 442 19.43 5.00 -1.17
C LEU A 442 19.22 6.49 -0.92
N ARG A 443 20.33 7.24 -0.86
CA ARG A 443 20.34 8.67 -0.51
C ARG A 443 19.32 9.54 -1.28
N PRO A 444 18.51 10.35 -0.57
CA PRO A 444 17.67 11.37 -1.21
C PRO A 444 18.46 12.64 -1.52
N GLU A 445 17.89 13.53 -2.35
CA GLU A 445 18.49 14.82 -2.68
C GLU A 445 18.69 15.71 -1.43
N LYS A 446 17.67 15.77 -0.55
CA LYS A 446 17.70 16.54 0.70
C LYS A 446 18.08 15.66 1.89
N ARG A 447 19.36 15.65 2.27
CA ARG A 447 19.90 14.79 3.35
C ARG A 447 20.91 15.46 4.27
N PHE A 448 21.13 14.84 5.44
CA PHE A 448 22.22 15.12 6.37
C PHE A 448 23.38 14.14 6.16
N GLY A 449 24.58 14.51 6.60
CA GLY A 449 25.79 13.68 6.46
C GLY A 449 26.66 14.09 5.28
N SER A 450 27.88 13.55 5.22
CA SER A 450 28.79 13.72 4.08
C SER A 450 28.58 12.62 3.03
N GLU A 451 29.16 12.76 1.83
CA GLU A 451 29.11 11.69 0.82
C GLU A 451 29.72 10.39 1.35
N GLU A 452 30.86 10.48 2.02
CA GLU A 452 31.58 9.32 2.54
C GLU A 452 30.76 8.55 3.59
N MET A 453 30.00 9.26 4.42
CA MET A 453 29.09 8.65 5.39
C MET A 453 27.98 7.85 4.70
N TRP A 454 27.46 8.37 3.58
CA TRP A 454 26.40 7.70 2.82
C TRP A 454 26.95 6.52 2.03
N ASP A 455 28.10 6.68 1.37
CA ASP A 455 28.79 5.58 0.69
C ASP A 455 29.02 4.42 1.66
N TRP A 456 29.54 4.72 2.85
CA TRP A 456 29.76 3.74 3.90
C TRP A 456 28.45 3.11 4.41
N SER A 457 27.43 3.90 4.70
CA SER A 457 26.15 3.40 5.24
C SER A 457 25.42 2.51 4.22
N GLU A 458 25.37 2.91 2.96
CA GLU A 458 24.75 2.14 1.88
C GLU A 458 25.51 0.83 1.64
N GLN A 459 26.85 0.90 1.56
CA GLN A 459 27.67 -0.30 1.40
C GLN A 459 27.52 -1.27 2.57
N SER A 460 27.48 -0.75 3.80
CA SER A 460 27.31 -1.58 5.00
C SER A 460 25.98 -2.35 4.99
N LEU A 461 24.90 -1.75 4.48
CA LEU A 461 23.62 -2.44 4.31
C LEU A 461 23.65 -3.47 3.18
N ARG A 462 24.33 -3.17 2.06
CA ARG A 462 24.56 -4.16 0.98
C ARG A 462 25.32 -5.39 1.51
N ASP A 463 26.40 -5.15 2.24
CA ASP A 463 27.24 -6.20 2.81
C ASP A 463 26.47 -7.06 3.81
N ALA A 464 25.61 -6.44 4.64
CA ALA A 464 24.77 -7.17 5.58
C ALA A 464 23.77 -8.09 4.89
N VAL A 465 23.10 -7.63 3.83
CA VAL A 465 22.16 -8.48 3.06
C VAL A 465 22.90 -9.60 2.34
N ALA A 466 24.06 -9.29 1.74
CA ALA A 466 24.92 -10.27 1.09
C ALA A 466 25.43 -11.34 2.07
N ALA A 467 25.80 -10.96 3.30
CA ALA A 467 26.25 -11.89 4.34
C ALA A 467 25.18 -12.92 4.72
N THR A 468 23.90 -12.59 4.53
CA THR A 468 22.78 -13.51 4.75
C THR A 468 22.38 -14.33 3.52
N GLY A 469 23.01 -14.08 2.37
CA GLY A 469 22.68 -14.74 1.09
C GLY A 469 21.35 -14.30 0.48
N ARG A 470 20.75 -13.19 0.95
CA ARG A 470 19.43 -12.71 0.51
C ARG A 470 19.49 -11.57 -0.51
N ASN A 471 20.65 -11.27 -1.07
CA ASN A 471 20.84 -10.28 -2.15
C ASN A 471 20.55 -10.88 -3.53
N THR A 472 19.43 -11.58 -3.68
CA THR A 472 19.10 -12.35 -4.89
C THR A 472 17.71 -11.98 -5.43
N PRO A 473 17.42 -12.27 -6.71
CA PRO A 473 16.08 -12.09 -7.26
C PRO A 473 14.99 -12.91 -6.54
N GLU A 474 15.36 -14.00 -5.86
CA GLU A 474 14.42 -14.82 -5.06
C GLU A 474 13.83 -14.03 -3.89
N TYR A 475 14.65 -13.16 -3.28
CA TYR A 475 14.24 -12.24 -2.21
C TYR A 475 13.85 -10.86 -2.73
N GLY A 476 13.59 -10.73 -4.04
CA GLY A 476 13.20 -9.47 -4.66
C GLY A 476 14.17 -8.31 -4.38
N TRP A 477 15.48 -8.61 -4.30
CA TRP A 477 16.51 -7.61 -4.00
C TRP A 477 16.50 -6.48 -5.04
N GLU A 478 16.29 -5.25 -4.58
CA GLU A 478 16.20 -4.06 -5.41
C GLU A 478 16.81 -2.85 -4.68
N GLU A 479 17.48 -1.96 -5.41
CA GLU A 479 17.93 -0.67 -4.87
C GLU A 479 17.02 0.44 -5.38
N LEU A 480 16.57 1.30 -4.47
CA LEU A 480 15.64 2.39 -4.74
C LEU A 480 16.35 3.73 -4.59
N GLU A 481 16.71 4.34 -5.72
CA GLU A 481 17.37 5.65 -5.74
C GLU A 481 16.45 6.75 -5.20
N GLY A 482 16.97 7.57 -4.28
CA GLY A 482 16.26 8.74 -3.76
C GLY A 482 15.20 8.46 -2.67
N GLU A 483 14.95 7.20 -2.31
CA GLU A 483 13.87 6.81 -1.39
C GLU A 483 14.30 6.68 0.10
N GLY A 484 15.58 6.88 0.39
CA GLY A 484 16.14 6.84 1.73
C GLY A 484 15.61 7.96 2.64
N ALA A 485 15.73 7.78 3.95
CA ALA A 485 15.38 8.84 4.89
C ALA A 485 16.40 9.98 4.80
N PHE A 486 16.02 11.19 5.21
CA PHE A 486 16.93 12.34 5.17
C PHE A 486 18.19 12.17 6.06
N TYR A 487 18.24 11.17 6.93
CA TYR A 487 19.33 10.90 7.87
C TYR A 487 20.01 9.54 7.67
N ALA A 488 19.47 8.65 6.82
CA ALA A 488 19.92 7.26 6.74
C ALA A 488 19.41 6.55 5.47
N PRO A 489 20.21 5.64 4.87
CA PRO A 489 19.66 4.60 4.01
C PRO A 489 18.90 3.58 4.88
N LYS A 490 17.95 2.87 4.26
CA LYS A 490 17.13 1.87 4.96
C LYS A 490 16.95 0.62 4.12
N LEU A 491 16.97 -0.52 4.79
CA LEU A 491 16.41 -1.74 4.24
C LEU A 491 14.91 -1.78 4.54
N GLU A 492 14.15 -2.17 3.54
CA GLU A 492 12.71 -2.29 3.57
C GLU A 492 12.30 -3.72 3.24
N PHE A 493 11.39 -4.29 4.03
CA PHE A 493 10.89 -5.64 3.83
C PHE A 493 9.44 -5.56 3.42
N HIS A 494 9.18 -5.98 2.19
CA HIS A 494 7.94 -5.79 1.47
C HIS A 494 7.16 -7.10 1.43
N LEU A 495 5.99 -7.13 2.08
CA LEU A 495 5.07 -8.27 2.04
C LEU A 495 4.07 -8.08 0.91
N THR A 496 3.91 -9.10 0.07
CA THR A 496 2.84 -9.13 -0.94
C THR A 496 1.62 -9.82 -0.35
N ASP A 497 0.48 -9.14 -0.32
CA ASP A 497 -0.77 -9.73 0.13
C ASP A 497 -1.36 -10.71 -0.91
N ALA A 498 -2.44 -11.40 -0.53
CA ALA A 498 -3.05 -12.45 -1.36
C ALA A 498 -3.69 -11.93 -2.67
N ILE A 499 -3.71 -10.62 -2.89
CA ILE A 499 -4.25 -9.97 -4.09
C ILE A 499 -3.19 -9.16 -4.85
N GLY A 500 -1.91 -9.33 -4.49
CA GLY A 500 -0.77 -8.78 -5.22
C GLY A 500 -0.36 -7.37 -4.81
N ARG A 501 -0.95 -6.77 -3.77
CA ARG A 501 -0.48 -5.48 -3.26
C ARG A 501 0.74 -5.69 -2.39
N THR A 502 1.69 -4.77 -2.49
CA THR A 502 2.93 -4.82 -1.74
C THR A 502 2.89 -3.81 -0.60
N TRP A 503 3.21 -4.27 0.59
CA TRP A 503 3.24 -3.47 1.81
C TRP A 503 4.66 -3.46 2.37
N GLN A 504 5.28 -2.28 2.47
CA GLN A 504 6.47 -2.12 3.30
C GLN A 504 6.09 -2.38 4.76
N VAL A 505 6.59 -3.43 5.37
CA VAL A 505 6.26 -3.81 6.76
C VAL A 505 7.47 -3.65 7.65
N GLY A 506 8.47 -4.50 7.46
CA GLY A 506 9.70 -4.46 8.22
C GLY A 506 10.65 -3.38 7.71
N THR A 507 11.49 -2.88 8.59
CA THR A 507 12.55 -1.93 8.22
C THR A 507 13.74 -2.03 9.17
N ILE A 508 14.93 -1.76 8.65
CA ILE A 508 16.10 -1.41 9.46
C ILE A 508 16.84 -0.22 8.83
N GLN A 509 17.15 0.79 9.64
CA GLN A 509 17.68 2.08 9.18
C GLN A 509 18.92 2.45 9.98
N THR A 510 19.97 2.90 9.29
CA THR A 510 21.27 3.20 9.91
C THR A 510 21.40 4.69 10.23
N ASP A 511 21.20 5.07 11.49
CA ASP A 511 21.26 6.47 11.94
C ASP A 511 22.54 6.79 12.71
N THR A 512 23.40 7.60 12.08
CA THR A 512 24.61 8.18 12.68
C THR A 512 24.40 9.63 13.17
N VAL A 513 23.24 10.22 12.86
CA VAL A 513 22.90 11.62 13.09
C VAL A 513 22.28 11.83 14.47
N LEU A 514 21.24 11.06 14.83
CA LEU A 514 20.50 11.28 16.07
C LEU A 514 21.35 11.06 17.34
N PRO A 515 22.22 10.03 17.43
CA PRO A 515 23.15 9.88 18.55
C PRO A 515 24.02 11.12 18.75
N LYS A 516 24.47 11.77 17.67
CA LYS A 516 25.24 13.02 17.73
C LYS A 516 24.39 14.20 18.20
N ARG A 517 23.20 14.38 17.63
CA ARG A 517 22.30 15.51 17.98
C ARG A 517 21.83 15.49 19.42
N LEU A 518 21.61 14.29 19.97
CA LEU A 518 21.13 14.10 21.33
C LEU A 518 22.25 13.81 22.34
N ASP A 519 23.51 13.85 21.91
CA ASP A 519 24.69 13.66 22.76
C ASP A 519 24.73 12.28 23.47
N ALA A 520 24.48 11.22 22.71
CA ALA A 520 24.73 9.83 23.12
C ALA A 520 26.21 9.48 22.94
N SER A 521 26.85 8.88 23.95
CA SER A 521 28.27 8.48 23.86
C SER A 521 28.58 7.22 24.70
N TYR A 522 29.66 6.54 24.35
CA TYR A 522 30.25 5.44 25.11
C TYR A 522 31.76 5.65 25.24
N ILE A 523 32.40 4.93 26.18
CA ILE A 523 33.86 4.92 26.40
C ILE A 523 34.48 3.82 25.54
N GLY A 524 35.38 4.20 24.63
CA GLY A 524 36.10 3.30 23.72
C GLY A 524 37.21 2.50 24.40
N GLU A 525 37.84 1.61 23.64
CA GLU A 525 39.03 0.86 24.09
C GLU A 525 40.21 1.76 24.43
N ASP A 526 40.29 2.91 23.76
CA ASP A 526 41.26 3.98 23.98
C ASP A 526 40.98 4.82 25.23
N GLY A 527 39.84 4.60 25.90
CA GLY A 527 39.39 5.39 27.06
C GLY A 527 38.71 6.72 26.67
N GLU A 528 38.59 7.03 25.39
CA GLU A 528 37.99 8.26 24.89
C GLU A 528 36.47 8.12 24.69
N ARG A 529 35.78 9.26 24.51
CA ARG A 529 34.34 9.27 24.24
C ARG A 529 34.07 9.12 22.74
N HIS A 530 33.37 8.05 22.39
CA HIS A 530 32.93 7.75 21.03
C HIS A 530 31.41 7.86 20.89
N ARG A 531 30.93 8.02 19.66
CA ARG A 531 29.49 8.06 19.34
C ARG A 531 29.04 6.68 18.86
N PRO A 532 27.97 6.10 19.42
CA PRO A 532 27.41 4.88 18.88
C PRO A 532 26.66 5.19 17.59
N ILE A 533 26.51 4.16 16.75
CA ILE A 533 25.55 4.15 15.65
C ILE A 533 24.25 3.58 16.18
N MET A 534 23.13 4.14 15.75
CA MET A 534 21.81 3.65 16.14
C MET A 534 21.12 3.03 14.94
N LEU A 535 20.70 1.77 15.08
CA LEU A 535 19.84 1.10 14.11
C LEU A 535 18.40 1.22 14.59
N HIS A 536 17.54 1.83 13.79
CA HIS A 536 16.09 1.81 14.00
C HIS A 536 15.54 0.57 13.32
N ARG A 537 14.72 -0.23 14.02
CA ARG A 537 14.10 -1.37 13.38
C ARG A 537 12.67 -1.62 13.82
N ALA A 538 11.91 -2.23 12.93
CA ALA A 538 10.61 -2.83 13.22
C ALA A 538 10.48 -4.09 12.34
N ILE A 539 9.87 -5.15 12.86
CA ILE A 539 9.64 -6.40 12.12
C ILE A 539 8.21 -6.41 11.58
N LEU A 540 7.23 -6.16 12.45
CA LEU A 540 5.81 -6.08 12.08
C LEU A 540 5.40 -4.68 11.61
N GLY A 541 6.19 -3.66 11.92
CA GLY A 541 5.78 -2.27 11.69
C GLY A 541 4.82 -1.85 12.81
N SER A 542 3.62 -1.37 12.47
CA SER A 542 2.58 -1.19 13.48
C SER A 542 1.69 -2.43 13.59
N PHE A 543 1.28 -2.77 14.81
CA PHE A 543 0.38 -3.88 15.08
C PHE A 543 -0.96 -3.71 14.39
N GLU A 544 -1.51 -2.49 14.37
CA GLU A 544 -2.75 -2.17 13.67
C GLU A 544 -2.65 -2.55 12.19
N ARG A 545 -1.59 -2.10 11.52
CA ARG A 545 -1.39 -2.37 10.10
C ARG A 545 -1.10 -3.84 9.85
N PHE A 546 -0.27 -4.45 10.67
CA PHE A 546 0.10 -5.85 10.51
C PHE A 546 -1.11 -6.80 10.74
N ILE A 547 -1.96 -6.52 11.73
CA ILE A 547 -3.22 -7.24 11.92
C ILE A 547 -4.14 -7.05 10.72
N GLY A 548 -4.20 -5.83 10.15
CA GLY A 548 -4.86 -5.58 8.89
C GLY A 548 -4.36 -6.54 7.80
N ILE A 549 -3.06 -6.58 7.56
CA ILE A 549 -2.43 -7.46 6.55
C ILE A 549 -2.73 -8.94 6.84
N LEU A 550 -2.64 -9.39 8.09
CA LEU A 550 -2.96 -10.77 8.49
C LEU A 550 -4.42 -11.14 8.21
N ILE A 551 -5.37 -10.23 8.50
CA ILE A 551 -6.79 -10.46 8.21
C ILE A 551 -6.97 -10.73 6.71
N GLU A 552 -6.37 -9.90 5.85
CA GLU A 552 -6.56 -10.02 4.40
C GLU A 552 -5.81 -11.23 3.81
N HIS A 553 -4.59 -11.47 4.29
CA HIS A 553 -3.76 -12.61 3.89
C HIS A 553 -4.49 -13.94 4.16
N HIS A 554 -5.06 -14.10 5.36
CA HIS A 554 -5.80 -15.30 5.75
C HIS A 554 -7.30 -15.27 5.39
N ALA A 555 -7.82 -14.18 4.82
CA ALA A 555 -9.26 -13.95 4.67
C ALA A 555 -10.05 -14.22 5.98
N GLY A 556 -9.49 -13.76 7.11
CA GLY A 556 -10.00 -13.98 8.47
C GLY A 556 -9.80 -15.39 9.05
N ARG A 557 -9.26 -16.34 8.28
CA ARG A 557 -9.04 -17.73 8.71
C ARG A 557 -7.68 -17.91 9.38
N PHE A 558 -7.50 -17.28 10.53
CA PHE A 558 -6.23 -17.29 11.25
C PHE A 558 -5.75 -18.72 11.61
N PRO A 559 -4.43 -18.94 11.69
CA PRO A 559 -3.87 -20.10 12.36
C PRO A 559 -4.43 -20.26 13.77
N LEU A 560 -4.54 -21.51 14.26
CA LEU A 560 -5.22 -21.79 15.53
C LEU A 560 -4.62 -21.00 16.69
N TRP A 561 -3.29 -20.88 16.77
CA TRP A 561 -2.61 -20.14 17.83
C TRP A 561 -2.96 -18.63 17.87
N LEU A 562 -3.32 -18.02 16.74
CA LEU A 562 -3.75 -16.61 16.64
C LEU A 562 -5.26 -16.40 16.75
N SER A 563 -6.06 -17.41 16.40
CA SER A 563 -7.51 -17.24 16.29
C SER A 563 -8.13 -16.79 17.63
N PRO A 564 -8.97 -15.74 17.65
CA PRO A 564 -9.53 -15.21 18.90
C PRO A 564 -10.43 -16.22 19.62
N VAL A 565 -11.15 -17.03 18.85
CA VAL A 565 -11.93 -18.17 19.32
C VAL A 565 -11.43 -19.38 18.55
N GLN A 566 -10.73 -20.29 19.24
CA GLN A 566 -10.08 -21.45 18.63
C GLN A 566 -11.07 -22.58 18.38
N ALA A 567 -12.00 -22.76 19.33
CA ALA A 567 -13.07 -23.74 19.20
C ALA A 567 -14.40 -23.22 19.76
N VAL A 568 -15.50 -23.72 19.20
CA VAL A 568 -16.84 -23.56 19.78
C VAL A 568 -17.42 -24.94 20.05
N VAL A 569 -17.94 -25.15 21.26
CA VAL A 569 -18.69 -26.36 21.62
C VAL A 569 -20.18 -26.10 21.42
N ALA A 570 -20.82 -26.79 20.49
CA ALA A 570 -22.21 -26.58 20.14
C ALA A 570 -23.07 -27.81 20.45
N THR A 571 -24.19 -27.60 21.13
CA THR A 571 -25.17 -28.66 21.40
C THR A 571 -26.24 -28.74 20.32
N ILE A 572 -26.74 -29.95 20.06
CA ILE A 572 -27.91 -30.18 19.19
C ILE A 572 -29.20 -30.14 20.02
N VAL A 573 -29.12 -30.57 21.28
CA VAL A 573 -30.24 -30.68 22.23
C VAL A 573 -29.77 -30.24 23.61
N SER A 574 -30.68 -29.67 24.42
CA SER A 574 -30.33 -29.12 25.73
C SER A 574 -29.87 -30.18 26.74
N GLU A 575 -30.24 -31.45 26.55
CA GLU A 575 -29.76 -32.52 27.43
C GLU A 575 -28.25 -32.81 27.27
N ALA A 576 -27.59 -32.24 26.25
CA ALA A 576 -26.15 -32.33 26.08
C ALA A 576 -25.38 -31.11 26.65
N ASP A 577 -26.07 -30.11 27.20
CA ASP A 577 -25.47 -28.85 27.66
C ASP A 577 -24.46 -29.06 28.80
N ASP A 578 -24.76 -29.97 29.75
CA ASP A 578 -23.84 -30.32 30.84
C ASP A 578 -22.51 -30.89 30.29
N TYR A 579 -22.60 -31.78 29.29
CA TYR A 579 -21.41 -32.34 28.66
C TYR A 579 -20.65 -31.29 27.83
N ALA A 580 -21.36 -30.38 27.16
CA ALA A 580 -20.71 -29.26 26.46
C ALA A 580 -19.88 -28.38 27.41
N HIS A 581 -20.38 -28.14 28.63
CA HIS A 581 -19.60 -27.45 29.66
C HIS A 581 -18.36 -28.24 30.10
N VAL A 582 -18.48 -29.56 30.28
CA VAL A 582 -17.32 -30.43 30.57
C VAL A 582 -16.25 -30.34 29.47
N VAL A 583 -16.66 -30.42 28.20
CA VAL A 583 -15.76 -30.30 27.04
C VAL A 583 -15.08 -28.93 27.02
N ARG A 584 -15.85 -27.84 27.17
CA ARG A 584 -15.31 -26.48 27.25
C ARG A 584 -14.28 -26.37 28.36
N ASP A 585 -14.59 -26.83 29.57
CA ASP A 585 -13.72 -26.68 30.74
C ASP A 585 -12.42 -27.46 30.58
N ARG A 586 -12.47 -28.66 29.98
CA ARG A 586 -11.27 -29.44 29.66
C ARG A 586 -10.37 -28.75 28.64
N LEU A 587 -10.95 -28.14 27.60
CA LEU A 587 -10.18 -27.39 26.60
C LEU A 587 -9.60 -26.10 27.19
N ALA A 588 -10.40 -25.36 27.97
CA ALA A 588 -9.97 -24.13 28.62
C ALA A 588 -8.86 -24.37 29.65
N ALA A 589 -8.95 -25.45 30.44
CA ALA A 589 -7.90 -25.88 31.36
C ALA A 589 -6.58 -26.23 30.65
N ALA A 590 -6.65 -26.62 29.37
CA ALA A 590 -5.50 -26.87 28.52
C ALA A 590 -4.95 -25.60 27.82
N GLY A 591 -5.49 -24.42 28.14
CA GLY A 591 -5.05 -23.13 27.59
C GLY A 591 -5.72 -22.71 26.28
N LEU A 592 -6.76 -23.43 25.83
CA LEU A 592 -7.47 -23.11 24.60
C LEU A 592 -8.57 -22.05 24.82
N ARG A 593 -8.76 -21.18 23.84
CA ARG A 593 -9.81 -20.16 23.81
C ARG A 593 -11.08 -20.75 23.22
N VAL A 594 -12.01 -21.16 24.08
CA VAL A 594 -13.20 -21.91 23.71
C VAL A 594 -14.48 -21.25 24.19
N GLU A 595 -15.48 -21.19 23.33
CA GLU A 595 -16.84 -20.72 23.65
C GLU A 595 -17.85 -21.87 23.55
N THR A 596 -19.05 -21.67 24.09
CA THR A 596 -20.17 -22.62 24.00
C THR A 596 -21.34 -21.99 23.27
N ASP A 597 -22.01 -22.75 22.40
CA ASP A 597 -23.28 -22.37 21.78
C ASP A 597 -24.38 -23.38 22.15
N LEU A 598 -25.10 -23.03 23.23
CA LEU A 598 -26.17 -23.84 23.82
C LEU A 598 -27.57 -23.41 23.36
N ARG A 599 -27.67 -22.47 22.41
CA ARG A 599 -28.98 -21.99 21.93
C ARG A 599 -29.77 -23.15 21.31
N ASN A 600 -31.09 -23.17 21.48
CA ASN A 600 -31.95 -24.17 20.86
C ASN A 600 -32.20 -23.84 19.37
N GLU A 601 -31.14 -23.95 18.57
CA GLU A 601 -31.13 -23.64 17.15
C GLU A 601 -30.67 -24.84 16.32
N LYS A 602 -31.09 -24.90 15.06
CA LYS A 602 -30.68 -25.98 14.15
C LYS A 602 -29.15 -25.99 14.01
N ILE A 603 -28.53 -27.18 14.04
CA ILE A 603 -27.07 -27.30 13.95
C ILE A 603 -26.50 -26.66 12.67
N ASN A 604 -27.20 -26.75 11.54
CA ASN A 604 -26.78 -26.10 10.29
C ASN A 604 -26.76 -24.57 10.40
N TYR A 605 -27.65 -23.98 11.19
CA TYR A 605 -27.64 -22.54 11.47
C TYR A 605 -26.41 -22.17 12.30
N LYS A 606 -26.14 -22.90 13.39
CA LYS A 606 -24.93 -22.72 14.22
C LYS A 606 -23.65 -22.90 13.42
N VAL A 607 -23.56 -23.94 12.59
CA VAL A 607 -22.42 -24.19 11.68
C VAL A 607 -22.19 -23.00 10.76
N ARG A 608 -23.26 -22.46 10.16
CA ARG A 608 -23.16 -21.29 9.26
C ARG A 608 -22.67 -20.05 10.02
N GLU A 609 -23.24 -19.78 11.19
CA GLU A 609 -22.87 -18.63 12.04
C GLU A 609 -21.39 -18.68 12.45
N HIS A 610 -20.92 -19.81 12.98
CA HIS A 610 -19.52 -19.99 13.40
C HIS A 610 -18.54 -20.06 12.21
N SER A 611 -19.00 -20.50 11.04
CA SER A 611 -18.22 -20.44 9.80
C SER A 611 -18.06 -19.01 9.28
N LEU A 612 -19.07 -18.15 9.46
CA LEU A 612 -18.97 -16.71 9.15
C LEU A 612 -18.02 -16.01 10.11
N ALA A 613 -18.09 -16.33 11.41
CA ALA A 613 -17.16 -15.87 12.44
C ALA A 613 -15.74 -16.48 12.34
N LYS A 614 -15.49 -17.32 11.32
CA LYS A 614 -14.20 -17.97 11.02
C LYS A 614 -13.61 -18.78 12.18
N VAL A 615 -14.46 -19.42 13.00
CA VAL A 615 -14.01 -20.30 14.09
C VAL A 615 -13.31 -21.54 13.51
N PRO A 616 -12.04 -21.83 13.85
CA PRO A 616 -11.29 -22.94 13.24
C PRO A 616 -11.87 -24.33 13.52
N ALA A 617 -12.39 -24.56 14.73
CA ALA A 617 -12.96 -25.86 15.13
C ALA A 617 -14.36 -25.70 15.75
N LEU A 618 -15.34 -26.42 15.19
CA LEU A 618 -16.65 -26.57 15.80
C LEU A 618 -16.78 -27.98 16.35
N LEU A 619 -16.99 -28.09 17.65
CA LEU A 619 -17.12 -29.35 18.38
C LEU A 619 -18.60 -29.56 18.70
N VAL A 620 -19.23 -30.47 17.96
CA VAL A 620 -20.66 -30.76 18.11
C VAL A 620 -20.83 -31.92 19.08
N VAL A 621 -21.72 -31.74 20.06
CA VAL A 621 -22.03 -32.77 21.05
C VAL A 621 -23.54 -33.01 21.14
N GLY A 622 -23.91 -34.29 21.18
CA GLY A 622 -25.26 -34.78 21.45
C GLY A 622 -25.25 -35.80 22.59
N LYS A 623 -26.38 -36.49 22.76
CA LYS A 623 -26.55 -37.51 23.82
C LYS A 623 -25.54 -38.65 23.69
N ARG A 624 -25.33 -39.14 22.46
CA ARG A 624 -24.38 -40.22 22.19
C ARG A 624 -22.95 -39.80 22.52
N GLU A 625 -22.54 -38.62 22.09
CA GLU A 625 -21.20 -38.09 22.36
C GLU A 625 -20.97 -37.88 23.86
N ALA A 626 -22.01 -37.50 24.61
CA ALA A 626 -21.96 -37.39 26.07
C ALA A 626 -21.82 -38.75 26.78
N GLU A 627 -22.53 -39.79 26.32
CA GLU A 627 -22.44 -41.15 26.86
C GLU A 627 -21.06 -41.80 26.57
N GLU A 628 -20.50 -41.54 25.39
CA GLU A 628 -19.25 -42.15 24.92
C GLU A 628 -17.99 -41.34 25.30
N GLY A 629 -18.13 -40.11 25.81
CA GLY A 629 -16.98 -39.24 26.09
C GLY A 629 -16.25 -38.77 24.82
N THR A 630 -16.99 -38.59 23.72
CA THR A 630 -16.47 -38.21 22.40
C THR A 630 -16.96 -36.82 21.99
N VAL A 631 -16.46 -36.30 20.86
CA VAL A 631 -16.96 -35.09 20.21
C VAL A 631 -16.96 -35.27 18.69
N ALA A 632 -17.94 -34.69 18.00
CA ALA A 632 -17.94 -34.59 16.54
C ALA A 632 -17.26 -33.29 16.11
N VAL A 633 -16.07 -33.39 15.52
CA VAL A 633 -15.24 -32.24 15.13
C VAL A 633 -15.50 -31.88 13.68
N ARG A 634 -15.80 -30.60 13.46
CA ARG A 634 -15.87 -29.99 12.13
C ARG A 634 -14.85 -28.86 12.03
N ARG A 635 -13.98 -28.91 11.03
CA ARG A 635 -12.96 -27.88 10.78
C ARG A 635 -13.45 -26.84 9.78
N LEU A 636 -13.06 -25.59 10.00
CA LEU A 636 -13.35 -24.50 9.07
C LEU A 636 -12.84 -24.83 7.67
N GLY A 637 -13.70 -24.68 6.66
CA GLY A 637 -13.37 -25.00 5.27
C GLY A 637 -13.46 -26.48 4.89
N SER A 638 -13.70 -27.39 5.84
CA SER A 638 -13.95 -28.81 5.56
C SER A 638 -15.46 -29.12 5.50
N GLN A 639 -15.84 -30.05 4.61
CA GLN A 639 -17.19 -30.61 4.58
C GLN A 639 -17.36 -31.84 5.47
N GLY A 640 -16.25 -32.49 5.87
CA GLY A 640 -16.26 -33.69 6.71
C GLY A 640 -16.45 -33.38 8.19
N GLN A 641 -16.93 -34.40 8.91
CA GLN A 641 -16.90 -34.44 10.37
C GLN A 641 -16.18 -35.72 10.81
N GLU A 642 -15.46 -35.62 11.92
CA GLU A 642 -14.73 -36.74 12.51
C GLU A 642 -15.18 -36.89 13.96
N ILE A 643 -15.41 -38.14 14.42
CA ILE A 643 -15.73 -38.41 15.82
C ILE A 643 -14.44 -38.88 16.49
N VAL A 644 -14.03 -38.17 17.54
CA VAL A 644 -12.80 -38.46 18.30
C VAL A 644 -13.09 -38.40 19.79
N SER A 645 -12.22 -39.02 20.60
CA SER A 645 -12.29 -38.89 22.06
C SER A 645 -11.99 -37.47 22.52
N LEU A 646 -12.53 -37.06 23.66
CA LEU A 646 -12.22 -35.75 24.26
C LEU A 646 -10.72 -35.57 24.53
N ASP A 647 -10.02 -36.62 24.98
CA ASP A 647 -8.59 -36.56 25.26
C ASP A 647 -7.77 -36.32 23.99
N GLU A 648 -8.12 -37.02 22.91
CA GLU A 648 -7.44 -36.89 21.61
C GLU A 648 -7.61 -35.50 21.02
N ILE A 649 -8.84 -34.94 21.02
CA ILE A 649 -9.07 -33.61 20.46
C ILE A 649 -8.36 -32.52 21.27
N VAL A 650 -8.31 -32.64 22.60
CA VAL A 650 -7.59 -31.69 23.45
C VAL A 650 -6.11 -31.71 23.09
N ALA A 651 -5.48 -32.89 23.01
CA ALA A 651 -4.06 -33.01 22.65
C ALA A 651 -3.77 -32.44 21.26
N ARG A 652 -4.64 -32.71 20.28
CA ARG A 652 -4.49 -32.20 18.90
C ARG A 652 -4.58 -30.68 18.84
N LEU A 653 -5.62 -30.09 19.44
CA LEU A 653 -5.82 -28.64 19.42
C LEU A 653 -4.74 -27.90 20.21
N VAL A 654 -4.25 -28.44 21.33
CA VAL A 654 -3.14 -27.84 22.08
C VAL A 654 -1.89 -27.74 21.22
N LYS A 655 -1.54 -28.82 20.50
CA LYS A 655 -0.38 -28.81 19.61
C LYS A 655 -0.51 -27.76 18.50
N GLU A 656 -1.67 -27.69 17.85
CA GLU A 656 -1.95 -26.70 16.80
C GLU A 656 -2.03 -25.25 17.33
N ALA A 657 -2.45 -25.07 18.59
CA ALA A 657 -2.58 -23.78 19.25
C ALA A 657 -1.26 -23.28 19.84
N THR A 658 -0.23 -24.12 19.87
CA THR A 658 1.10 -23.74 20.34
C THR A 658 1.71 -22.77 19.33
N PRO A 659 2.12 -21.56 19.75
CA PRO A 659 2.82 -20.62 18.87
C PRO A 659 4.08 -21.24 18.25
N PRO A 660 4.42 -20.93 16.98
CA PRO A 660 5.51 -21.60 16.26
C PRO A 660 6.88 -21.51 16.94
N ASP A 661 7.14 -20.46 17.72
CA ASP A 661 8.40 -20.27 18.44
C ASP A 661 8.58 -21.19 19.65
N LEU A 662 7.53 -21.91 20.05
CA LEU A 662 7.51 -22.82 21.19
C LEU A 662 7.39 -24.30 20.78
N VAL A 663 7.38 -24.61 19.48
CA VAL A 663 7.16 -25.96 18.93
C VAL A 663 8.45 -26.77 18.87
#